data_AF-A0A833LQ50-F1
#
_entry.id   AF-A0A833LQ50-F1
#
_cell.length_a   1.000
_cell.length_b   1.000
_cell.length_c   1.000
_cell.angle_alpha   90.00
_cell.angle_beta   90.00
_cell.angle_gamma   90.00
#
_symmetry.space_group_name_H-M   'P 1'
#
loop_
_entity.id
_entity.type
_entity.pdbx_description
1 polymer ?
#
loop_
_entity_poly.entity_id
_entity_poly.type
_entity_poly.pdbx_seq_one_letter_code
_entity_poly.pdbx_strand_id
1 'polypeptide(L)'
;MRNHWDEVDESMLERERAEATKTTPGRSTPRGYRRLTLRTRRERELAMLAAHIALRRNWSHRVATTVCQQDVLRAVGIAADENRTWTAAEVRAALSDVAQRLPLQSWPPNDALQRNIIRLGGLLGLDRVEQAIVRIGYLCEKSGDLRAFLEAVITSRVEWMMALKTIPALDVRTLRHACSQRGTLYSVGLLEVSPGRYDLGLVISSPLLEALDSSPLDTTALLRSLVRPAPRPQLSLGDYDHLPQLDQLRRYLGAFRTRRRRGVNVLLYGAPGTGKTELVRALAAGLGFSLSEVPNEDNDGLPISGQGRLRAYRLCQRLLEPGQGQAMILFDEIEDVFGRGNWLDYGVSDSSYARRRKSWVNELLETNPIPTVWVSNGIDAIDSAHVRRFDLVVHCRAPGRVARERIIAKHFRRGEISEECVRRLGGIDGLVPAHIARVARVMRKMGCSSVAQRDVQVLRIIEGTLTAMGYRNALRAPSLPAHYDPAFVNTTADLDALVAGLRRSNSARLCLYGPPGTGKTAFAHHLGRVLDKPVLVRRASELLSSWVGGTEALIAEAFQRANDDGAILVIDEADGFLRDRTAAQQSWEVTQVNELLTQMESFDGIFVASTNLIDTLDAAALRRFDFKLKYDYLRPEQRRALVRKVAIDGTDSEQTVRAWQTLDRLTMLTPGDVANALRQCAVTGQAVTVPTLVALLQAEQAIKPEGRQRSIGFTA
;
A
#
# COMPACT_ATOMS: atom_id res chain seq x y z
N MET A 1 -13.00 51.88 25.30
CA MET A 1 -12.67 52.99 24.37
C MET A 1 -13.57 52.85 23.16
N ARG A 2 -14.51 53.78 22.96
CA ARG A 2 -15.42 53.78 21.80
C ARG A 2 -14.61 53.95 20.51
N ASN A 3 -15.02 53.24 19.47
CA ASN A 3 -14.30 53.05 18.21
C ASN A 3 -14.14 54.37 17.45
N HIS A 4 -12.88 54.77 17.21
CA HIS A 4 -12.53 55.87 16.31
C HIS A 4 -12.82 55.55 14.82
N TRP A 5 -13.45 54.41 14.52
CA TRP A 5 -13.84 53.99 13.16
C TRP A 5 -15.36 53.94 12.94
N ASP A 6 -16.18 53.83 14.00
CA ASP A 6 -17.65 53.91 13.85
C ASP A 6 -18.07 55.39 13.63
N GLU A 7 -17.42 56.33 14.32
CA GLU A 7 -17.60 57.78 14.08
C GLU A 7 -16.97 58.25 12.76
N VAL A 8 -15.97 57.53 12.24
CA VAL A 8 -15.37 57.83 10.94
C VAL A 8 -16.24 57.28 9.80
N ASP A 9 -16.95 56.16 9.96
CA ASP A 9 -17.83 55.62 8.90
C ASP A 9 -19.07 56.50 8.69
N GLU A 10 -19.74 56.97 9.76
CA GLU A 10 -20.87 57.92 9.63
C GLU A 10 -20.40 59.28 9.14
N SER A 11 -19.33 59.85 9.71
CA SER A 11 -18.84 61.17 9.28
C SER A 11 -18.22 61.17 7.88
N MET A 12 -17.69 60.04 7.40
CA MET A 12 -17.13 59.89 6.04
C MET A 12 -18.22 59.57 5.01
N LEU A 13 -19.25 58.79 5.36
CA LEU A 13 -20.47 58.63 4.54
C LEU A 13 -21.26 59.94 4.45
N GLU A 14 -21.32 60.73 5.53
CA GLU A 14 -21.88 62.08 5.51
C GLU A 14 -21.01 63.06 4.72
N ARG A 15 -19.68 62.95 4.78
CA ARG A 15 -18.77 63.71 3.91
C ARG A 15 -18.92 63.31 2.45
N GLU A 16 -19.12 62.04 2.10
CA GLU A 16 -19.37 61.60 0.72
C GLU A 16 -20.77 61.99 0.21
N ARG A 17 -21.78 62.09 1.09
CA ARG A 17 -23.10 62.67 0.81
C ARG A 17 -23.03 64.20 0.66
N ALA A 18 -22.19 64.88 1.43
CA ALA A 18 -21.94 66.32 1.32
C ALA A 18 -21.01 66.71 0.16
N GLU A 19 -20.08 65.84 -0.23
CA GLU A 19 -19.27 65.96 -1.46
C GLU A 19 -20.04 65.49 -2.70
N ALA A 20 -21.15 64.74 -2.56
CA ALA A 20 -22.08 64.49 -3.67
C ALA A 20 -22.78 65.77 -4.14
N THR A 21 -22.80 66.81 -3.30
CA THR A 21 -23.45 68.11 -3.59
C THR A 21 -22.46 69.24 -3.88
N LYS A 22 -21.14 69.01 -3.81
CA LYS A 22 -20.12 70.00 -4.17
C LYS A 22 -19.24 69.50 -5.31
N THR A 23 -19.45 70.05 -6.49
CA THR A 23 -18.52 69.98 -7.62
C THR A 23 -17.25 70.76 -7.29
N THR A 24 -16.17 70.08 -6.92
CA THR A 24 -14.84 70.70 -6.81
C THR A 24 -14.29 70.94 -8.23
N PRO A 25 -14.06 72.19 -8.66
CA PRO A 25 -13.50 72.47 -9.97
C PRO A 25 -11.97 72.33 -9.90
N GLY A 26 -11.39 71.41 -10.69
CA GLY A 26 -9.93 71.37 -10.87
C GLY A 26 -9.29 69.99 -11.02
N ARG A 27 -10.02 68.88 -10.90
CA ARG A 27 -9.49 67.54 -11.21
C ARG A 27 -10.20 66.99 -12.43
N SER A 28 -9.46 66.79 -13.52
CA SER A 28 -9.98 66.11 -14.71
C SER A 28 -10.23 64.64 -14.38
N THR A 29 -11.42 64.32 -13.86
CA THR A 29 -11.93 62.95 -13.94
C THR A 29 -11.93 62.53 -15.41
N PRO A 30 -11.42 61.33 -15.75
CA PRO A 30 -11.50 60.83 -17.11
C PRO A 30 -12.95 60.96 -17.61
N ARG A 31 -13.18 61.48 -18.83
CA ARG A 31 -14.53 61.51 -19.42
C ARG A 31 -15.12 60.09 -19.29
N GLY A 32 -16.37 59.94 -18.86
CA GLY A 32 -17.06 58.63 -18.75
C GLY A 32 -16.83 57.85 -17.45
N TYR A 33 -15.98 58.32 -16.52
CA TYR A 33 -15.85 57.73 -15.18
C TYR A 33 -17.01 58.17 -14.27
N ARG A 34 -17.86 57.23 -13.84
CA ARG A 34 -18.82 57.45 -12.74
C ARG A 34 -18.22 56.87 -11.45
N ARG A 35 -18.45 57.55 -10.31
CA ARG A 35 -17.95 57.24 -8.95
C ARG A 35 -17.80 55.73 -8.66
N LEU A 36 -16.80 55.37 -7.85
CA LEU A 36 -16.59 54.03 -7.29
C LEU A 36 -17.90 53.39 -6.83
N THR A 37 -18.33 52.31 -7.50
CA THR A 37 -19.55 51.56 -7.17
C THR A 37 -19.29 50.44 -6.15
N LEU A 38 -18.35 50.66 -5.23
CA LEU A 38 -17.89 49.67 -4.26
C LEU A 38 -18.83 49.62 -3.06
N ARG A 39 -19.63 48.57 -2.97
CA ARG A 39 -20.70 48.39 -1.98
C ARG A 39 -20.23 47.66 -0.73
N THR A 40 -19.21 46.81 -0.83
CA THR A 40 -18.72 46.01 0.30
C THR A 40 -17.30 46.38 0.72
N ARG A 41 -16.95 46.14 1.99
CA ARG A 41 -15.59 46.36 2.51
C ARG A 41 -14.55 45.50 1.77
N ARG A 42 -14.94 44.29 1.35
CA ARG A 42 -14.11 43.38 0.55
C ARG A 42 -13.85 43.98 -0.83
N GLU A 43 -14.87 44.46 -1.54
CA GLU A 43 -14.69 45.15 -2.83
C GLU A 43 -13.73 46.33 -2.75
N ARG A 44 -13.82 47.15 -1.68
CA ARG A 44 -12.88 48.26 -1.45
C ARG A 44 -11.43 47.78 -1.28
N GLU A 45 -11.24 46.67 -0.58
CA GLU A 45 -9.92 46.08 -0.40
C GLU A 45 -9.35 45.50 -1.70
N LEU A 46 -10.17 44.79 -2.48
CA LEU A 46 -9.80 44.27 -3.80
C LEU A 46 -9.37 45.43 -4.71
N ALA A 47 -10.18 46.49 -4.77
CA ALA A 47 -9.92 47.67 -5.58
C ALA A 47 -8.64 48.41 -5.17
N MET A 48 -8.40 48.54 -3.86
CA MET A 48 -7.19 49.14 -3.31
C MET A 48 -5.93 48.38 -3.73
N LEU A 49 -5.91 47.04 -3.54
CA LEU A 49 -4.76 46.20 -3.90
C LEU A 49 -4.52 46.25 -5.42
N ALA A 50 -5.58 46.08 -6.20
CA ALA A 50 -5.53 46.12 -7.66
C ALA A 50 -4.95 47.46 -8.19
N ALA A 51 -5.45 48.59 -7.70
CA ALA A 51 -4.99 49.91 -8.12
C ALA A 51 -3.51 50.15 -7.82
N HIS A 52 -3.07 49.85 -6.59
CA HIS A 52 -1.69 50.08 -6.18
C HIS A 52 -0.69 49.18 -6.91
N ILE A 53 -1.07 47.94 -7.19
CA ILE A 53 -0.25 46.99 -7.96
C ILE A 53 -0.10 47.46 -9.41
N ALA A 54 -1.21 47.85 -10.05
CA ALA A 54 -1.22 48.21 -11.47
C ALA A 54 -0.53 49.54 -11.79
N LEU A 55 -0.57 50.52 -10.87
CA LEU A 55 0.06 51.84 -11.05
C LEU A 55 1.59 51.82 -11.00
N ARG A 56 2.20 50.83 -10.34
CA ARG A 56 3.66 50.73 -10.19
C ARG A 56 4.33 49.98 -11.36
N ARG A 57 3.58 49.69 -12.42
CA ARG A 57 4.01 48.89 -13.58
C ARG A 57 4.02 49.71 -14.86
N ASN A 58 5.04 49.51 -15.68
CA ASN A 58 4.97 49.81 -17.11
C ASN A 58 4.16 48.73 -17.82
N TRP A 59 3.07 49.12 -18.46
CA TRP A 59 2.19 48.19 -19.15
C TRP A 59 2.79 47.87 -20.51
N SER A 60 3.05 46.59 -20.78
CA SER A 60 3.27 46.13 -22.16
C SER A 60 1.98 46.28 -22.96
N HIS A 61 2.06 46.25 -24.30
CA HIS A 61 0.87 46.32 -25.16
C HIS A 61 -0.18 45.28 -24.77
N ARG A 62 0.25 44.05 -24.45
CA ARG A 62 -0.63 42.96 -24.00
C ARG A 62 -1.35 43.28 -22.69
N VAL A 63 -0.64 43.79 -21.68
CA VAL A 63 -1.21 44.17 -20.38
C VAL A 63 -2.20 45.33 -20.54
N ALA A 64 -1.84 46.32 -21.37
CA ALA A 64 -2.70 47.45 -21.67
C ALA A 64 -4.03 47.01 -22.30
N THR A 65 -4.01 46.06 -23.25
CA THR A 65 -5.22 45.52 -23.86
C THR A 65 -6.11 44.80 -22.84
N THR A 66 -5.54 43.98 -21.95
CA THR A 66 -6.33 43.21 -20.97
C THR A 66 -6.90 44.09 -19.86
N VAL A 67 -6.13 45.06 -19.35
CA VAL A 67 -6.56 45.97 -18.28
C VAL A 67 -7.66 46.95 -18.74
N CYS A 68 -7.77 47.19 -20.05
CA CYS A 68 -8.85 47.99 -20.63
C CYS A 68 -10.14 47.20 -20.87
N GLN A 69 -10.17 45.89 -20.61
CA GLN A 69 -11.40 45.10 -20.68
C GLN A 69 -12.37 45.51 -19.59
N GLN A 70 -13.66 45.49 -19.92
CA GLN A 70 -14.67 46.08 -19.06
C GLN A 70 -14.91 45.30 -17.78
N ASP A 71 -14.88 43.97 -17.85
CA ASP A 71 -15.02 43.09 -16.67
C ASP A 71 -13.89 43.33 -15.66
N VAL A 72 -12.69 43.59 -16.19
CA VAL A 72 -11.50 43.93 -15.42
C VAL A 72 -11.64 45.30 -14.74
N LEU A 73 -12.21 46.29 -15.41
CA LEU A 73 -12.45 47.62 -14.82
C LEU A 73 -13.51 47.56 -13.71
N ARG A 74 -14.59 46.79 -13.92
CA ARG A 74 -15.61 46.55 -12.89
C ARG A 74 -15.01 45.85 -11.67
N ALA A 75 -14.09 44.92 -11.85
CA ALA A 75 -13.37 44.22 -10.77
C ALA A 75 -12.70 45.16 -9.77
N VAL A 76 -12.18 46.29 -10.26
CA VAL A 76 -11.45 47.30 -9.48
C VAL A 76 -12.37 48.45 -9.04
N GLY A 77 -13.69 48.28 -9.20
CA GLY A 77 -14.69 49.29 -8.82
C GLY A 77 -14.83 50.46 -9.79
N ILE A 78 -14.24 50.37 -10.98
CA ILE A 78 -14.34 51.39 -12.01
C ILE A 78 -15.64 51.12 -12.79
N ALA A 79 -16.65 51.98 -12.59
CA ALA A 79 -17.90 51.92 -13.34
C ALA A 79 -17.66 52.38 -14.79
N ALA A 80 -17.29 51.43 -15.64
CA ALA A 80 -17.03 51.64 -17.05
C ALA A 80 -18.32 51.59 -17.88
N ASP A 81 -18.48 52.54 -18.81
CA ASP A 81 -19.57 52.57 -19.80
C ASP A 81 -19.45 51.38 -20.78
N GLU A 82 -20.53 50.59 -20.90
CA GLU A 82 -20.63 49.37 -21.72
C GLU A 82 -20.46 49.57 -23.21
N ASN A 83 -20.73 50.78 -23.68
CA ASN A 83 -20.67 51.09 -25.10
C ASN A 83 -19.35 51.77 -25.49
N ARG A 84 -18.34 51.77 -24.60
CA ARG A 84 -17.10 52.52 -24.80
C ARG A 84 -15.84 51.67 -24.63
N THR A 85 -14.90 51.87 -25.54
CA THR A 85 -13.51 51.41 -25.41
C THR A 85 -12.70 52.35 -24.51
N TRP A 86 -12.01 51.76 -23.53
CA TRP A 86 -11.13 52.49 -22.62
C TRP A 86 -9.69 52.46 -23.13
N THR A 87 -8.99 53.59 -23.02
CA THR A 87 -7.54 53.64 -23.32
C THR A 87 -6.70 53.37 -22.08
N ALA A 88 -5.48 52.89 -22.28
CA ALA A 88 -4.56 52.60 -21.18
C ALA A 88 -4.28 53.82 -20.28
N ALA A 89 -4.21 55.01 -20.86
CA ALA A 89 -4.00 56.26 -20.12
C ALA A 89 -5.21 56.60 -19.23
N GLU A 90 -6.43 56.39 -19.73
CA GLU A 90 -7.67 56.63 -18.97
C GLU A 90 -7.82 55.66 -17.82
N VAL A 91 -7.48 54.38 -18.03
CA VAL A 91 -7.50 53.39 -16.95
C VAL A 91 -6.44 53.71 -15.89
N ARG A 92 -5.22 54.10 -16.27
CA ARG A 92 -4.21 54.56 -15.30
C ARG A 92 -4.67 55.75 -14.48
N ALA A 93 -5.32 56.73 -15.10
CA ALA A 93 -5.85 57.88 -14.41
C ALA A 93 -6.96 57.49 -13.41
N ALA A 94 -7.85 56.59 -13.81
CA ALA A 94 -8.89 56.04 -12.93
C ALA A 94 -8.29 55.27 -11.74
N LEU A 95 -7.34 54.36 -11.98
CA LEU A 95 -6.65 53.62 -10.92
C LEU A 95 -5.90 54.56 -9.97
N SER A 96 -5.31 55.66 -10.48
CA SER A 96 -4.66 56.69 -9.66
C SER A 96 -5.64 57.38 -8.70
N ASP A 97 -6.85 57.72 -9.18
CA ASP A 97 -7.93 58.23 -8.33
C ASP A 97 -8.36 57.21 -7.27
N VAL A 98 -8.49 55.93 -7.64
CA VAL A 98 -8.80 54.84 -6.69
C VAL A 98 -7.71 54.71 -5.61
N ALA A 99 -6.44 54.70 -6.00
CA ALA A 99 -5.32 54.56 -5.08
C ALA A 99 -5.19 55.76 -4.12
N GLN A 100 -5.51 56.97 -4.57
CA GLN A 100 -5.54 58.16 -3.71
C GLN A 100 -6.66 58.11 -2.67
N ARG A 101 -7.83 57.57 -3.03
CA ARG A 101 -8.98 57.46 -2.12
C ARG A 101 -8.84 56.32 -1.12
N LEU A 102 -8.12 55.25 -1.48
CA LEU A 102 -7.96 54.04 -0.67
C LEU A 102 -6.47 53.77 -0.40
N PRO A 103 -5.81 54.48 0.52
CA PRO A 103 -4.37 54.33 0.75
C PRO A 103 -4.01 53.00 1.44
N LEU A 104 -2.88 52.40 1.05
CA LEU A 104 -2.37 51.12 1.61
C LEU A 104 -1.97 51.16 3.10
N GLN A 105 -1.86 52.33 3.73
CA GLN A 105 -1.39 52.45 5.13
C GLN A 105 -2.33 51.78 6.15
N SER A 106 -3.60 51.60 5.79
CA SER A 106 -4.62 50.96 6.62
C SER A 106 -4.79 49.45 6.33
N TRP A 107 -3.92 48.87 5.48
CA TRP A 107 -3.98 47.46 5.10
C TRP A 107 -3.00 46.59 5.92
N PRO A 108 -3.42 45.41 6.39
CA PRO A 108 -4.75 44.82 6.26
C PRO A 108 -5.76 45.44 7.25
N PRO A 109 -7.05 45.54 6.87
CA PRO A 109 -8.07 46.10 7.75
C PRO A 109 -8.28 45.20 8.98
N ASN A 110 -8.56 45.80 10.14
CA ASN A 110 -8.92 45.05 11.34
C ASN A 110 -10.38 44.57 11.26
N ASP A 111 -10.60 43.43 10.61
CA ASP A 111 -11.90 42.79 10.41
C ASP A 111 -11.92 41.34 10.90
N ALA A 112 -13.07 40.66 10.76
CA ALA A 112 -13.21 39.25 11.17
C ALA A 112 -12.21 38.34 10.45
N LEU A 113 -12.01 38.56 9.15
CA LEU A 113 -11.04 37.82 8.34
C LEU A 113 -9.62 38.01 8.89
N GLN A 114 -9.22 39.23 9.23
CA GLN A 114 -7.88 39.51 9.75
C GLN A 114 -7.67 38.84 11.10
N ARG A 115 -8.68 38.85 11.98
CA ARG A 115 -8.62 38.11 13.25
C ARG A 115 -8.45 36.61 13.03
N ASN A 116 -9.16 36.05 12.05
CA ASN A 116 -9.02 34.63 11.69
C ASN A 116 -7.64 34.32 11.12
N ILE A 117 -7.11 35.16 10.23
CA ILE A 117 -5.77 35.00 9.66
C ILE A 117 -4.69 35.11 10.74
N ILE A 118 -4.82 36.05 11.70
CA ILE A 118 -3.90 36.16 12.84
C ILE A 118 -3.95 34.88 13.69
N ARG A 119 -5.16 34.37 13.98
CA ARG A 119 -5.32 33.13 14.75
C ARG A 119 -4.75 31.91 14.02
N LEU A 120 -5.02 31.80 12.72
CA LEU A 120 -4.42 30.78 11.86
C LEU A 120 -2.90 30.91 11.82
N GLY A 121 -2.38 32.13 11.72
CA GLY A 121 -0.95 32.41 11.72
C GLY A 121 -0.29 31.98 13.02
N GLY A 122 -0.92 32.22 14.17
CA GLY A 122 -0.44 31.70 15.46
C GLY A 122 -0.37 30.17 15.53
N LEU A 123 -1.32 29.46 14.89
CA LEU A 123 -1.34 27.99 14.87
C LEU A 123 -0.32 27.40 13.89
N LEU A 124 -0.16 28.03 12.72
CA LEU A 124 0.72 27.54 11.66
C LEU A 124 2.15 28.08 11.75
N GLY A 125 2.40 29.04 12.66
CA GLY A 125 3.69 29.73 12.78
C GLY A 125 3.96 30.74 11.66
N LEU A 126 2.91 31.30 11.05
CA LEU A 126 3.05 32.27 9.96
C LEU A 126 3.45 33.63 10.50
N ASP A 127 4.48 34.23 9.91
CA ASP A 127 4.85 35.61 10.21
C ASP A 127 3.84 36.62 9.61
N ARG A 128 4.05 37.91 9.86
CA ARG A 128 3.15 38.97 9.36
C ARG A 128 3.09 39.03 7.83
N VAL A 129 4.20 38.72 7.15
CA VAL A 129 4.29 38.73 5.68
C VAL A 129 3.53 37.54 5.09
N GLU A 130 3.68 36.37 5.70
CA GLU A 130 2.98 35.14 5.31
C GLU A 130 1.47 35.26 5.56
N GLN A 131 1.06 35.87 6.68
CA GLN A 131 -0.35 36.18 6.95
C GLN A 131 -0.96 37.10 5.89
N ALA A 132 -0.22 38.14 5.49
CA ALA A 132 -0.63 39.05 4.42
C ALA A 132 -0.75 38.33 3.06
N ILE A 133 0.19 37.43 2.73
CA ILE A 133 0.12 36.60 1.52
C ILE A 133 -1.14 35.72 1.54
N VAL A 134 -1.45 35.08 2.67
CA VAL A 134 -2.68 34.27 2.82
C VAL A 134 -3.93 35.12 2.61
N ARG A 135 -3.97 36.36 3.13
CA ARG A 135 -5.09 37.29 2.91
C ARG A 135 -5.29 37.59 1.43
N ILE A 136 -4.21 37.87 0.70
CA ILE A 136 -4.27 38.13 -0.74
C ILE A 136 -4.75 36.89 -1.50
N GLY A 137 -4.28 35.69 -1.13
CA GLY A 137 -4.80 34.44 -1.68
C GLY A 137 -6.29 34.25 -1.49
N TYR A 138 -6.75 34.44 -0.26
CA TYR A 138 -8.16 34.38 0.09
C TYR A 138 -8.99 35.33 -0.78
N LEU A 139 -8.51 36.57 -0.96
CA LEU A 139 -9.19 37.57 -1.79
C LEU A 139 -9.24 37.16 -3.27
N CYS A 140 -8.16 36.62 -3.82
CA CYS A 140 -8.12 36.10 -5.18
C CYS A 140 -9.07 34.91 -5.40
N GLU A 141 -9.18 33.99 -4.44
CA GLU A 141 -10.10 32.84 -4.57
C GLU A 141 -11.57 33.25 -4.38
N LYS A 142 -11.86 34.29 -3.59
CA LYS A 142 -13.22 34.82 -3.43
C LYS A 142 -13.67 35.74 -4.56
N SER A 143 -12.75 36.29 -5.35
CA SER A 143 -13.03 37.18 -6.47
C SER A 143 -12.27 36.73 -7.70
N GLY A 144 -12.97 35.99 -8.58
CA GLY A 144 -12.45 35.61 -9.89
C GLY A 144 -12.00 36.82 -10.71
N ASP A 145 -12.70 37.94 -10.59
CA ASP A 145 -12.37 39.17 -11.30
C ASP A 145 -11.05 39.80 -10.79
N LEU A 146 -10.80 39.83 -9.47
CA LEU A 146 -9.50 40.26 -8.94
C LEU A 146 -8.40 39.32 -9.41
N ARG A 147 -8.63 38.00 -9.35
CA ARG A 147 -7.65 37.01 -9.80
C ARG A 147 -7.30 37.23 -11.27
N ALA A 148 -8.28 37.34 -12.14
CA ALA A 148 -8.09 37.60 -13.57
C ALA A 148 -7.35 38.91 -13.82
N PHE A 149 -7.67 39.98 -13.07
CA PHE A 149 -6.96 41.25 -13.15
C PHE A 149 -5.49 41.12 -12.74
N LEU A 150 -5.20 40.48 -11.60
CA LEU A 150 -3.83 40.32 -11.12
C LEU A 150 -3.02 39.40 -12.03
N GLU A 151 -3.61 38.33 -12.58
CA GLU A 151 -2.97 37.47 -13.58
C GLU A 151 -2.71 38.19 -14.91
N ALA A 152 -3.56 39.16 -15.28
CA ALA A 152 -3.33 40.00 -16.45
C ALA A 152 -2.20 41.02 -16.27
N VAL A 153 -2.10 41.61 -15.08
CA VAL A 153 -1.11 42.66 -14.75
C VAL A 153 0.24 42.06 -14.33
N ILE A 154 0.23 40.88 -13.72
CA ILE A 154 1.39 40.23 -13.14
C ILE A 154 1.71 38.96 -13.94
N THR A 155 2.74 39.06 -14.76
CA THR A 155 3.14 38.04 -15.74
C THR A 155 4.29 37.17 -15.26
N SER A 156 4.85 37.44 -14.07
CA SER A 156 5.82 36.53 -13.44
C SER A 156 5.83 36.61 -11.92
N ARG A 157 6.40 35.59 -11.29
CA ARG A 157 6.63 35.56 -9.84
C ARG A 157 7.52 36.68 -9.32
N VAL A 158 8.50 37.13 -10.11
CA VAL A 158 9.30 38.31 -9.76
C VAL A 158 8.41 39.54 -9.70
N GLU A 159 7.44 39.61 -10.60
CA GLU A 159 6.51 40.71 -10.64
C GLU A 159 5.55 40.74 -9.46
N TRP A 160 5.08 39.56 -9.04
CA TRP A 160 4.34 39.38 -7.78
C TRP A 160 5.13 39.87 -6.58
N MET A 161 6.42 39.52 -6.48
CA MET A 161 7.25 39.97 -5.36
C MET A 161 7.43 41.51 -5.34
N MET A 162 7.56 42.14 -6.50
CA MET A 162 7.63 43.61 -6.61
C MET A 162 6.29 44.28 -6.29
N ALA A 163 5.17 43.66 -6.68
CA ALA A 163 3.83 44.15 -6.37
C ALA A 163 3.59 44.15 -4.85
N LEU A 164 3.93 43.05 -4.17
CA LEU A 164 3.79 42.92 -2.72
C LEU A 164 4.72 43.87 -1.95
N LYS A 165 5.91 44.20 -2.45
CA LYS A 165 6.80 45.23 -1.86
C LYS A 165 6.12 46.59 -1.70
N THR A 166 5.09 46.90 -2.49
CA THR A 166 4.41 48.21 -2.42
C THR A 166 3.55 48.37 -1.18
N ILE A 167 3.23 47.26 -0.50
CA ILE A 167 2.46 47.24 0.72
C ILE A 167 3.39 47.59 1.89
N PRO A 168 3.19 48.71 2.60
CA PRO A 168 4.10 49.19 3.64
C PRO A 168 4.35 48.18 4.78
N ALA A 169 3.44 47.22 4.98
CA ALA A 169 3.56 46.15 5.95
C ALA A 169 4.53 45.01 5.55
N LEU A 170 5.07 44.99 4.33
CA LEU A 170 5.84 43.86 3.77
C LEU A 170 7.31 44.23 3.48
N ASP A 171 8.25 43.67 4.24
CA ASP A 171 9.68 43.76 3.93
C ASP A 171 10.10 42.80 2.80
N VAL A 172 10.98 43.27 1.91
CA VAL A 172 11.40 42.55 0.69
C VAL A 172 12.21 41.29 0.99
N ARG A 173 13.07 41.33 2.04
CA ARG A 173 13.90 40.17 2.37
C ARG A 173 13.04 39.06 2.95
N THR A 174 12.11 39.41 3.82
CA THR A 174 11.13 38.50 4.41
C THR A 174 10.18 37.93 3.35
N LEU A 175 9.76 38.72 2.37
CA LEU A 175 8.88 38.27 1.29
C LEU A 175 9.51 37.17 0.42
N ARG A 176 10.78 37.34 0.04
CA ARG A 176 11.49 36.31 -0.76
C ARG A 176 11.59 35.00 0.01
N HIS A 177 11.80 35.07 1.32
CA HIS A 177 11.86 33.89 2.19
C HIS A 177 10.48 33.22 2.33
N ALA A 178 9.44 33.98 2.63
CA ALA A 178 8.04 33.52 2.75
C ALA A 178 7.56 32.79 1.50
N CYS A 179 7.88 33.33 0.32
CA CYS A 179 7.56 32.70 -0.95
C CYS A 179 8.59 31.63 -1.38
N SER A 180 9.55 31.20 -0.56
CA SER A 180 10.54 30.18 -0.96
C SER A 180 10.14 28.77 -0.50
N GLN A 181 10.83 27.74 -1.01
CA GLN A 181 10.69 26.37 -0.50
C GLN A 181 11.15 26.21 0.96
N ARG A 182 11.85 27.20 1.52
CA ARG A 182 12.28 27.24 2.93
C ARG A 182 11.34 28.06 3.82
N GLY A 183 10.33 28.70 3.24
CA GLY A 183 9.36 29.51 3.98
C GLY A 183 8.28 28.64 4.64
N THR A 184 7.61 29.19 5.65
CA THR A 184 6.57 28.47 6.41
C THR A 184 5.41 28.12 5.51
N LEU A 185 4.96 29.01 4.61
CA LEU A 185 3.88 28.76 3.65
C LEU A 185 4.09 27.49 2.84
N TYR A 186 5.32 27.23 2.38
CA TYR A 186 5.64 25.99 1.68
C TYR A 186 5.63 24.79 2.63
N SER A 187 6.25 24.93 3.81
CA SER A 187 6.33 23.86 4.82
C SER A 187 4.95 23.36 5.27
N VAL A 188 3.96 24.24 5.37
CA VAL A 188 2.59 23.92 5.79
C VAL A 188 1.65 23.58 4.62
N GLY A 189 2.17 23.61 3.38
CA GLY A 189 1.43 23.19 2.19
C GLY A 189 0.51 24.24 1.56
N LEU A 190 0.64 25.51 1.96
CA LEU A 190 -0.10 26.64 1.39
C LEU A 190 0.58 27.26 0.17
N LEU A 191 1.82 26.86 -0.15
CA LEU A 191 2.55 27.34 -1.31
C LEU A 191 3.04 26.16 -2.17
N GLU A 192 2.74 26.23 -3.46
CA GLU A 192 3.26 25.34 -4.50
C GLU A 192 4.30 26.10 -5.34
N VAL A 193 5.49 25.51 -5.49
CA VAL A 193 6.53 26.05 -6.37
C VAL A 193 6.67 25.09 -7.53
N SER A 194 6.24 25.50 -8.72
CA SER A 194 6.29 24.68 -9.94
C SER A 194 6.92 25.48 -11.10
N PRO A 195 7.79 24.89 -11.95
CA PRO A 195 8.35 25.56 -13.11
C PRO A 195 7.23 25.94 -14.09
N GLY A 196 7.23 27.17 -14.60
CA GLY A 196 6.23 27.65 -15.57
C GLY A 196 4.95 28.24 -14.98
N ARG A 197 4.76 28.21 -13.64
CA ARG A 197 3.72 29.03 -12.98
C ARG A 197 4.15 30.51 -12.95
N TYR A 198 3.26 31.38 -13.40
CA TYR A 198 3.45 32.83 -13.37
C TYR A 198 2.81 33.49 -12.13
N ASP A 199 1.95 32.76 -11.41
CA ASP A 199 1.31 33.17 -10.16
C ASP A 199 2.24 33.01 -8.93
N LEU A 200 1.77 33.44 -7.75
CA LEU A 200 2.48 33.19 -6.49
C LEU A 200 2.55 31.70 -6.12
N GLY A 201 1.78 30.84 -6.78
CA GLY A 201 1.64 29.42 -6.44
C GLY A 201 0.94 29.20 -5.10
N LEU A 202 0.19 30.18 -4.59
CA LEU A 202 -0.53 30.07 -3.33
C LEU A 202 -1.72 29.11 -3.49
N VAL A 203 -1.93 28.26 -2.49
CA VAL A 203 -2.96 27.23 -2.46
C VAL A 203 -3.84 27.49 -1.26
N ILE A 204 -5.02 28.06 -1.49
CA ILE A 204 -6.05 28.20 -0.47
C ILE A 204 -7.17 27.22 -0.83
N SER A 205 -7.18 26.05 -0.17
CA SER A 205 -8.17 25.02 -0.43
C SER A 205 -9.57 25.45 0.03
N SER A 206 -10.62 24.89 -0.56
CA SER A 206 -12.01 25.18 -0.17
C SER A 206 -12.25 25.06 1.34
N PRO A 207 -11.74 24.02 2.04
CA PRO A 207 -11.92 23.94 3.48
C PRO A 207 -11.20 25.05 4.27
N LEU A 208 -10.07 25.54 3.77
CA LEU A 208 -9.39 26.68 4.37
C LEU A 208 -10.16 27.99 4.13
N LEU A 209 -10.76 28.17 2.95
CA LEU A 209 -11.62 29.31 2.65
C LEU A 209 -12.83 29.35 3.59
N GLU A 210 -13.52 28.22 3.77
CA GLU A 210 -14.66 28.09 4.67
C GLU A 210 -14.28 28.38 6.12
N ALA A 211 -13.14 27.86 6.58
CA ALA A 211 -12.63 28.16 7.91
C ALA A 211 -12.34 29.66 8.07
N LEU A 212 -11.73 30.31 7.08
CA LEU A 212 -11.45 31.76 7.12
C LEU A 212 -12.71 32.63 7.10
N ASP A 213 -13.81 32.16 6.50
CA ASP A 213 -15.12 32.83 6.53
C ASP A 213 -15.84 32.69 7.88
N SER A 214 -15.59 31.62 8.63
CA SER A 214 -16.23 31.39 9.94
C SER A 214 -15.83 32.45 10.96
N SER A 215 -16.78 32.97 11.76
CA SER A 215 -16.46 33.95 12.82
C SER A 215 -17.04 33.50 14.16
N PRO A 216 -16.20 33.07 15.13
CA PRO A 216 -14.73 32.96 15.09
C PRO A 216 -14.23 31.77 14.23
N LEU A 217 -12.94 31.79 13.86
CA LEU A 217 -12.27 30.67 13.16
C LEU A 217 -12.54 29.31 13.83
N ASP A 218 -13.22 28.42 13.10
CA ASP A 218 -13.46 27.03 13.50
C ASP A 218 -12.32 26.11 13.01
N THR A 219 -11.29 26.00 13.84
CA THR A 219 -10.13 25.12 13.61
C THR A 219 -10.51 23.64 13.64
N THR A 220 -11.57 23.28 14.36
CA THR A 220 -12.02 21.89 14.49
C THR A 220 -12.78 21.45 13.25
N ALA A 221 -13.56 22.33 12.63
CA ALA A 221 -14.12 22.10 11.30
C ALA A 221 -13.01 21.99 10.24
N LEU A 222 -12.01 22.89 10.27
CA LEU A 222 -10.86 22.82 9.37
C LEU A 222 -10.10 21.50 9.50
N LEU A 223 -9.87 21.01 10.72
CA LEU A 223 -9.21 19.71 10.91
C LEU A 223 -10.06 18.55 10.36
N ARG A 224 -11.38 18.57 10.61
CA ARG A 224 -12.31 17.51 10.17
C ARG A 224 -12.46 17.41 8.65
N SER A 225 -12.20 18.49 7.92
CA SER A 225 -12.23 18.49 6.45
C SER A 225 -10.92 18.05 5.82
N LEU A 226 -9.81 18.04 6.57
CA LEU A 226 -8.50 17.60 6.10
C LEU A 226 -8.20 16.15 6.44
N VAL A 227 -8.71 15.64 7.56
CA VAL A 227 -8.51 14.27 8.04
C VAL A 227 -9.80 13.67 8.59
N ARG A 228 -9.89 12.34 8.54
CA ARG A 228 -10.99 11.58 9.12
C ARG A 228 -10.54 10.92 10.42
N PRO A 229 -11.28 11.06 11.54
CA PRO A 229 -11.00 10.26 12.73
C PRO A 229 -11.07 8.77 12.38
N ALA A 230 -10.05 8.00 12.79
CA ALA A 230 -10.02 6.58 12.49
C ALA A 230 -11.16 5.84 13.21
N PRO A 231 -11.83 4.89 12.54
CA PRO A 231 -12.81 4.04 13.20
C PRO A 231 -12.13 3.16 14.24
N ARG A 232 -12.94 2.62 15.17
CA ARG A 232 -12.45 1.63 16.14
C ARG A 232 -11.89 0.40 15.42
N PRO A 233 -10.77 -0.15 15.89
CA PRO A 233 -10.21 -1.35 15.29
C PRO A 233 -11.15 -2.55 15.52
N GLN A 234 -11.30 -3.35 14.48
CA GLN A 234 -11.93 -4.68 14.46
C GLN A 234 -10.95 -5.77 14.94
N LEU A 235 -9.64 -5.56 14.76
CA LEU A 235 -8.60 -6.46 15.25
C LEU A 235 -7.86 -5.88 16.46
N SER A 236 -7.31 -6.76 17.29
CA SER A 236 -6.50 -6.40 18.45
C SER A 236 -5.02 -6.65 18.14
N LEU A 237 -4.12 -6.07 18.92
CA LEU A 237 -2.68 -6.31 18.77
C LEU A 237 -2.30 -7.79 18.81
N GLY A 238 -3.00 -8.61 19.62
CA GLY A 238 -2.76 -10.05 19.68
C GLY A 238 -3.00 -10.80 18.35
N ASP A 239 -3.83 -10.26 17.44
CA ASP A 239 -4.03 -10.89 16.12
C ASP A 239 -2.81 -10.75 15.21
N TYR A 240 -1.85 -9.90 15.61
CA TYR A 240 -0.62 -9.60 14.91
C TYR A 240 0.62 -10.15 15.62
N ASP A 241 0.48 -11.04 16.62
CA ASP A 241 1.61 -11.65 17.35
C ASP A 241 2.60 -12.38 16.41
N HIS A 242 2.16 -12.76 15.21
CA HIS A 242 3.03 -13.35 14.17
C HIS A 242 4.01 -12.35 13.54
N LEU A 243 3.86 -11.04 13.79
CA LEU A 243 4.79 -10.03 13.29
C LEU A 243 5.97 -9.86 14.26
N PRO A 244 7.21 -10.22 13.86
CA PRO A 244 8.36 -10.19 14.77
C PRO A 244 8.66 -8.79 15.33
N GLN A 245 8.43 -7.73 14.54
CA GLN A 245 8.71 -6.36 14.95
C GLN A 245 7.58 -5.69 15.76
N LEU A 246 6.47 -6.39 16.07
CA LEU A 246 5.31 -5.77 16.72
C LEU A 246 5.66 -5.14 18.07
N ASP A 247 6.45 -5.85 18.89
CA ASP A 247 6.86 -5.35 20.21
C ASP A 247 7.80 -4.15 20.12
N GLN A 248 8.74 -4.18 19.17
CA GLN A 248 9.63 -3.05 18.89
C GLN A 248 8.81 -1.82 18.46
N LEU A 249 7.85 -2.01 17.55
CA LEU A 249 6.97 -0.96 17.06
C LEU A 249 6.12 -0.35 18.20
N ARG A 250 5.52 -1.20 19.04
CA ARG A 250 4.73 -0.77 20.20
C ARG A 250 5.56 0.07 21.18
N ARG A 251 6.78 -0.37 21.51
CA ARG A 251 7.69 0.36 22.42
C ARG A 251 8.16 1.67 21.82
N TYR A 252 8.51 1.67 20.53
CA TYR A 252 8.98 2.86 19.83
C TYR A 252 7.91 3.95 19.77
N LEU A 253 6.69 3.62 19.33
CA LEU A 253 5.57 4.58 19.31
C LEU A 253 5.11 4.97 20.71
N GLY A 254 5.11 4.04 21.67
CA GLY A 254 4.75 4.32 23.07
C GLY A 254 5.69 5.33 23.73
N ALA A 255 6.99 5.29 23.42
CA ALA A 255 7.98 6.23 23.96
C ALA A 255 7.68 7.69 23.57
N PHE A 256 7.00 7.94 22.45
CA PHE A 256 6.63 9.27 22.00
C PHE A 256 5.61 9.95 22.92
N ARG A 257 4.73 9.20 23.60
CA ARG A 257 3.75 9.78 24.52
C ARG A 257 4.40 10.48 25.71
N THR A 258 5.56 9.98 26.14
CA THR A 258 6.29 10.52 27.29
C THR A 258 7.37 11.53 26.88
N ARG A 259 7.96 11.36 25.70
CA ARG A 259 9.03 12.22 25.19
C ARG A 259 8.55 12.95 23.95
N ARG A 260 8.38 14.28 24.02
CA ARG A 260 8.07 15.14 22.87
C ARG A 260 9.24 15.15 21.89
N ARG A 261 9.31 14.11 21.06
CA ARG A 261 10.25 14.00 19.94
C ARG A 261 9.60 14.60 18.69
N ARG A 262 10.39 14.90 17.67
CA ARG A 262 9.91 15.20 16.32
C ARG A 262 10.52 14.15 15.39
N GLY A 263 9.97 14.03 14.18
CA GLY A 263 10.55 13.15 13.17
C GLY A 263 10.12 11.69 13.27
N VAL A 264 9.06 11.36 14.02
CA VAL A 264 8.66 9.95 14.23
C VAL A 264 7.87 9.45 13.03
N ASN A 265 8.47 8.55 12.25
CA ASN A 265 7.90 7.98 11.02
C ASN A 265 8.13 6.47 10.94
N VAL A 266 7.02 5.73 10.87
CA VAL A 266 7.02 4.28 10.68
C VAL A 266 6.45 3.96 9.31
N LEU A 267 7.11 3.10 8.54
CA LEU A 267 6.60 2.56 7.29
C LEU A 267 6.10 1.12 7.49
N LEU A 268 4.84 0.86 7.18
CA LEU A 268 4.27 -0.48 7.05
C LEU A 268 4.11 -0.83 5.58
N TYR A 269 4.62 -1.98 5.15
CA TYR A 269 4.45 -2.45 3.77
C TYR A 269 4.03 -3.92 3.74
N GLY A 270 3.47 -4.38 2.63
CA GLY A 270 3.09 -5.78 2.43
C GLY A 270 1.89 -5.91 1.51
N ALA A 271 1.53 -7.15 1.15
CA ALA A 271 0.47 -7.42 0.20
C ALA A 271 -0.88 -6.74 0.57
N PRO A 272 -1.72 -6.39 -0.43
CA PRO A 272 -3.06 -5.87 -0.17
C PRO A 272 -3.88 -6.80 0.74
N GLY A 273 -4.63 -6.20 1.67
CA GLY A 273 -5.54 -6.96 2.52
C GLY A 273 -4.93 -7.69 3.73
N THR A 274 -3.60 -7.62 3.95
CA THR A 274 -2.93 -8.17 5.14
C THR A 274 -3.31 -7.49 6.46
N GLY A 275 -4.06 -6.38 6.40
CA GLY A 275 -4.55 -5.66 7.58
C GLY A 275 -3.60 -4.58 8.08
N LYS A 276 -2.83 -3.93 7.19
CA LYS A 276 -1.88 -2.85 7.53
C LYS A 276 -2.54 -1.66 8.23
N THR A 277 -3.55 -1.06 7.60
CA THR A 277 -4.38 0.04 8.15
C THR A 277 -5.00 -0.36 9.49
N GLU A 278 -5.43 -1.61 9.60
CA GLU A 278 -6.06 -2.16 10.80
C GLU A 278 -5.08 -2.36 11.96
N LEU A 279 -3.83 -2.75 11.67
CA LEU A 279 -2.74 -2.79 12.65
C LEU A 279 -2.45 -1.38 13.21
N VAL A 280 -2.45 -0.35 12.37
CA VAL A 280 -2.25 1.04 12.83
C VAL A 280 -3.37 1.48 13.78
N ARG A 281 -4.62 1.15 13.46
CA ARG A 281 -5.77 1.41 14.35
C ARG A 281 -5.65 0.67 15.68
N ALA A 282 -5.25 -0.60 15.65
CA ALA A 282 -5.02 -1.41 16.85
C ALA A 282 -3.88 -0.85 17.72
N LEU A 283 -2.78 -0.39 17.09
CA LEU A 283 -1.66 0.27 17.77
C LEU A 283 -2.09 1.59 18.40
N ALA A 284 -2.84 2.43 17.67
CA ALA A 284 -3.35 3.68 18.19
C ALA A 284 -4.22 3.45 19.43
N ALA A 285 -5.21 2.54 19.33
CA ALA A 285 -6.11 2.22 20.42
C ALA A 285 -5.36 1.62 21.63
N GLY A 286 -4.45 0.67 21.39
CA GLY A 286 -3.67 0.02 22.45
C GLY A 286 -2.67 0.94 23.15
N LEU A 287 -2.17 1.96 22.45
CA LEU A 287 -1.27 2.98 23.00
C LEU A 287 -2.00 4.23 23.49
N GLY A 288 -3.30 4.37 23.26
CA GLY A 288 -4.11 5.51 23.68
C GLY A 288 -3.91 6.78 22.83
N PHE A 289 -3.62 6.64 21.54
CA PHE A 289 -3.59 7.75 20.58
C PHE A 289 -4.95 7.98 19.93
N SER A 290 -5.30 9.25 19.70
CA SER A 290 -6.33 9.66 18.74
C SER A 290 -5.73 9.59 17.32
N LEU A 291 -6.18 8.62 16.53
CA LEU A 291 -5.70 8.40 15.18
C LEU A 291 -6.53 9.19 14.16
N SER A 292 -5.84 9.94 13.30
CA SER A 292 -6.42 10.67 12.17
C SER A 292 -5.90 10.10 10.86
N GLU A 293 -6.80 9.75 9.94
CA GLU A 293 -6.48 9.19 8.62
C GLU A 293 -6.54 10.30 7.56
N VAL A 294 -5.51 10.38 6.72
CA VAL A 294 -5.52 11.25 5.55
C VAL A 294 -6.41 10.60 4.47
N PRO A 295 -7.50 11.25 4.05
CA PRO A 295 -8.45 10.64 3.14
C PRO A 295 -7.89 10.54 1.72
N ASN A 296 -8.40 9.57 0.97
CA ASN A 296 -8.13 9.40 -0.46
C ASN A 296 -9.18 10.13 -1.33
N GLU A 297 -10.33 10.45 -0.75
CA GLU A 297 -11.48 11.08 -1.40
C GLU A 297 -11.96 12.26 -0.57
N ASP A 298 -12.45 13.31 -1.24
CA ASP A 298 -13.03 14.47 -0.57
C ASP A 298 -14.45 14.17 -0.03
N ASN A 299 -15.16 15.22 0.40
CA ASN A 299 -16.50 15.08 0.96
C ASN A 299 -17.56 14.73 -0.10
N ASP A 300 -17.27 14.96 -1.38
CA ASP A 300 -18.16 14.67 -2.52
C ASP A 300 -17.85 13.28 -3.12
N GLY A 301 -16.87 12.56 -2.56
CA GLY A 301 -16.43 11.25 -3.04
C GLY A 301 -15.51 11.32 -4.26
N LEU A 302 -14.97 12.50 -4.58
CA LEU A 302 -14.01 12.65 -5.66
C LEU A 302 -12.60 12.29 -5.18
N PRO A 303 -11.78 11.61 -6.01
CA PRO A 303 -10.40 11.28 -5.66
C PRO A 303 -9.55 12.53 -5.41
N ILE A 304 -8.78 12.51 -4.31
CA ILE A 304 -7.81 13.55 -3.98
C ILE A 304 -6.45 13.15 -4.54
N SER A 305 -5.83 14.05 -5.32
CA SER A 305 -4.46 13.82 -5.82
C SER A 305 -3.45 13.62 -4.70
N GLY A 306 -2.38 12.86 -4.94
CA GLY A 306 -1.29 12.66 -3.96
C GLY A 306 -0.70 13.98 -3.42
N GLN A 307 -0.59 15.01 -4.26
CA GLN A 307 -0.19 16.35 -3.80
C GLN A 307 -1.21 16.99 -2.86
N GLY A 308 -2.52 16.86 -3.15
CA GLY A 308 -3.58 17.33 -2.27
C GLY A 308 -3.55 16.64 -0.91
N ARG A 309 -3.39 15.31 -0.90
CA ARG A 309 -3.26 14.49 0.33
C ARG A 309 -2.05 14.92 1.17
N LEU A 310 -0.90 15.15 0.51
CA LEU A 310 0.31 15.63 1.16
C LEU A 310 0.16 17.05 1.74
N ARG A 311 -0.58 17.96 1.08
CA ARG A 311 -0.88 19.30 1.62
C ARG A 311 -1.76 19.19 2.87
N ALA A 312 -2.82 18.38 2.81
CA ALA A 312 -3.68 18.12 3.96
C ALA A 312 -2.88 17.56 5.14
N TYR A 313 -1.99 16.60 4.87
CA TYR A 313 -1.05 16.05 5.86
C TYR A 313 -0.18 17.13 6.52
N ARG A 314 0.49 18.00 5.75
CA ARG A 314 1.36 19.07 6.27
C ARG A 314 0.59 20.06 7.14
N LEU A 315 -0.63 20.42 6.72
CA LEU A 315 -1.47 21.34 7.48
C LEU A 315 -1.94 20.68 8.80
N CYS A 316 -2.32 19.40 8.74
CA CYS A 316 -2.73 18.63 9.93
C CYS A 316 -1.60 18.47 10.95
N GLN A 317 -0.36 18.27 10.50
CA GLN A 317 0.81 18.20 11.38
C GLN A 317 0.90 19.42 12.31
N ARG A 318 0.66 20.63 11.79
CA ARG A 318 0.66 21.86 12.58
C ARG A 318 -0.60 22.02 13.43
N LEU A 319 -1.77 21.75 12.87
CA LEU A 319 -3.04 21.90 13.60
C LEU A 319 -3.15 20.95 14.80
N LEU A 320 -2.52 19.78 14.73
CA LEU A 320 -2.49 18.78 15.80
C LEU A 320 -1.31 18.96 16.77
N GLU A 321 -0.34 19.82 16.48
CA GLU A 321 0.84 20.07 17.31
C GLU A 321 0.49 20.44 18.78
N PRO A 322 -0.56 21.20 19.09
CA PRO A 322 -0.98 21.44 20.48
C PRO A 322 -1.34 20.16 21.27
N GLY A 323 -1.79 19.12 20.56
CA GLY A 323 -2.13 17.79 21.10
C GLY A 323 -0.97 16.77 21.02
N GLN A 324 0.27 17.23 20.86
CA GLN A 324 1.44 16.36 20.74
C GLN A 324 1.55 15.39 21.93
N GLY A 325 1.67 14.09 21.63
CA GLY A 325 1.70 13.00 22.61
C GLY A 325 0.35 12.29 22.80
N GLN A 326 -0.73 12.82 22.18
CA GLN A 326 -2.06 12.19 22.15
C GLN A 326 -2.55 11.92 20.73
N ALA A 327 -2.05 12.63 19.72
CA ALA A 327 -2.42 12.41 18.31
C ALA A 327 -1.42 11.51 17.56
N MET A 328 -1.93 10.79 16.56
CA MET A 328 -1.15 10.04 15.57
C MET A 328 -1.81 10.17 14.20
N ILE A 329 -1.02 10.17 13.12
CA ILE A 329 -1.54 10.27 11.75
C ILE A 329 -1.28 8.97 11.00
N LEU A 330 -2.27 8.53 10.23
CA LEU A 330 -2.16 7.45 9.24
C LEU A 330 -2.19 8.05 7.83
N PHE A 331 -1.16 7.74 7.04
CA PHE A 331 -1.11 8.05 5.61
C PHE A 331 -1.07 6.73 4.83
N ASP A 332 -2.19 6.35 4.21
CA ASP A 332 -2.26 5.13 3.40
C ASP A 332 -1.78 5.37 1.95
N GLU A 333 -1.42 4.32 1.22
CA GLU A 333 -1.00 4.40 -0.19
C GLU A 333 0.08 5.48 -0.44
N ILE A 334 1.17 5.41 0.34
CA ILE A 334 2.30 6.35 0.25
C ILE A 334 2.89 6.41 -1.17
N GLU A 335 2.78 5.34 -1.95
CA GLU A 335 3.19 5.28 -3.35
C GLU A 335 2.56 6.37 -4.23
N ASP A 336 1.36 6.88 -3.90
CA ASP A 336 0.74 8.01 -4.61
C ASP A 336 1.56 9.31 -4.50
N VAL A 337 2.41 9.42 -3.48
CA VAL A 337 3.22 10.60 -3.21
C VAL A 337 4.69 10.34 -3.49
N PHE A 338 5.17 9.11 -3.23
CA PHE A 338 6.59 8.76 -3.28
C PHE A 338 6.96 7.75 -4.38
N GLY A 339 6.00 7.31 -5.20
CA GLY A 339 6.16 6.29 -6.23
C GLY A 339 7.11 6.70 -7.36
N ARG A 340 7.90 5.75 -7.89
CA ARG A 340 8.90 5.99 -8.96
C ARG A 340 8.34 6.59 -10.26
N GLY A 341 7.06 6.36 -10.57
CA GLY A 341 6.38 6.86 -11.79
C GLY A 341 5.88 8.31 -11.70
N ASN A 342 5.55 8.81 -10.51
CA ASN A 342 5.14 10.21 -10.27
C ASN A 342 6.29 11.22 -10.44
N TRP A 343 7.48 10.75 -10.85
CA TRP A 343 8.63 11.57 -11.20
C TRP A 343 8.66 11.90 -12.71
N LEU A 344 8.09 11.03 -13.55
CA LEU A 344 8.12 11.10 -15.02
C LEU A 344 6.89 11.78 -15.63
N ASP A 345 5.71 11.65 -15.01
CA ASP A 345 4.44 12.21 -15.51
C ASP A 345 4.35 13.75 -15.46
N TYR A 346 5.45 14.41 -15.07
CA TYR A 346 5.58 15.86 -15.02
C TYR A 346 6.47 16.45 -16.12
N GLY A 347 6.91 15.67 -17.11
CA GLY A 347 7.66 16.20 -18.27
C GLY A 347 9.02 16.80 -17.91
N VAL A 348 9.67 16.33 -16.83
CA VAL A 348 10.95 16.87 -16.36
C VAL A 348 12.06 15.83 -16.57
N SER A 349 12.84 16.01 -17.64
CA SER A 349 14.10 15.29 -17.88
C SER A 349 15.26 15.81 -17.03
N ASP A 350 15.05 16.86 -16.22
CA ASP A 350 16.12 17.55 -15.50
C ASP A 350 16.39 16.97 -14.09
N SER A 351 17.57 16.36 -13.96
CA SER A 351 18.12 15.76 -12.74
C SER A 351 18.17 16.68 -11.51
N SER A 352 18.10 18.00 -11.73
CA SER A 352 18.20 19.02 -10.68
C SER A 352 16.93 19.14 -9.83
N TYR A 353 15.74 18.96 -10.42
CA TYR A 353 14.45 19.13 -9.74
C TYR A 353 14.08 17.91 -8.90
N ALA A 354 14.36 16.71 -9.42
CA ALA A 354 14.24 15.46 -8.67
C ALA A 354 15.14 15.47 -7.41
N ARG A 355 16.37 15.98 -7.51
CA ARG A 355 17.29 16.10 -6.37
C ARG A 355 16.77 17.07 -5.30
N ARG A 356 16.10 18.16 -5.70
CA ARG A 356 15.49 19.15 -4.77
C ARG A 356 14.25 18.61 -4.06
N ARG A 357 13.37 17.88 -4.75
CA ARG A 357 12.23 17.19 -4.10
C ARG A 357 12.69 16.12 -3.09
N LYS A 358 13.80 15.41 -3.35
CA LYS A 358 14.41 14.44 -2.40
C LYS A 358 14.86 15.10 -1.09
N SER A 359 15.45 16.29 -1.14
CA SER A 359 15.87 17.03 0.06
C SER A 359 14.68 17.45 0.95
N TRP A 360 13.56 17.80 0.32
CA TRP A 360 12.35 18.23 1.02
C TRP A 360 11.62 17.07 1.71
N VAL A 361 11.57 15.88 1.09
CA VAL A 361 11.03 14.67 1.72
C VAL A 361 11.75 14.37 3.03
N ASN A 362 13.08 14.49 3.04
CA ASN A 362 13.89 14.25 4.23
C ASN A 362 13.51 15.23 5.35
N GLU A 363 13.40 16.51 5.04
CA GLU A 363 13.00 17.53 6.01
C GLU A 363 11.60 17.25 6.60
N LEU A 364 10.65 16.79 5.77
CA LEU A 364 9.33 16.40 6.26
C LEU A 364 9.40 15.23 7.25
N LEU A 365 10.16 14.19 6.94
CA LEU A 365 10.32 13.03 7.82
C LEU A 365 11.18 13.33 9.06
N GLU A 366 12.06 14.33 9.02
CA GLU A 366 12.90 14.67 10.17
C GLU A 366 12.22 15.64 11.15
N THR A 367 11.25 16.43 10.69
CA THR A 367 10.70 17.56 11.46
C THR A 367 9.23 17.40 11.86
N ASN A 368 8.52 16.35 11.40
CA ASN A 368 7.10 16.20 11.68
C ASN A 368 6.81 16.14 13.20
N PRO A 369 5.92 17.01 13.72
CA PRO A 369 5.62 17.07 15.15
C PRO A 369 4.74 15.90 15.63
N ILE A 370 3.86 15.37 14.77
CA ILE A 370 2.94 14.28 15.09
C ILE A 370 3.44 12.98 14.45
N PRO A 371 3.49 11.88 15.23
CA PRO A 371 3.97 10.60 14.73
C PRO A 371 3.09 10.14 13.59
N THR A 372 3.73 9.73 12.50
CA THR A 372 3.04 9.30 11.29
C THR A 372 3.37 7.85 10.99
N VAL A 373 2.33 7.04 10.80
CA VAL A 373 2.46 5.71 10.23
C VAL A 373 2.04 5.78 8.77
N TRP A 374 2.98 5.39 7.91
CA TRP A 374 2.83 5.37 6.47
C TRP A 374 2.57 3.94 6.02
N VAL A 375 1.61 3.73 5.14
CA VAL A 375 1.25 2.40 4.65
C VAL A 375 1.49 2.33 3.14
N SER A 376 2.06 1.21 2.69
CA SER A 376 2.29 0.90 1.28
C SER A 376 1.87 -0.51 0.92
N ASN A 377 1.41 -0.72 -0.32
CA ASN A 377 1.13 -2.05 -0.83
C ASN A 377 2.37 -2.78 -1.37
N GLY A 378 3.48 -2.07 -1.61
CA GLY A 378 4.72 -2.67 -2.09
C GLY A 378 5.92 -1.76 -1.90
N ILE A 379 6.97 -2.26 -1.26
CA ILE A 379 8.16 -1.46 -0.95
C ILE A 379 8.93 -1.03 -2.21
N ASP A 380 8.84 -1.81 -3.29
CA ASP A 380 9.53 -1.54 -4.56
C ASP A 380 9.01 -0.29 -5.27
N ALA A 381 7.78 0.11 -4.98
CA ALA A 381 7.20 1.35 -5.49
C ALA A 381 7.93 2.59 -4.95
N ILE A 382 8.57 2.48 -3.78
CA ILE A 382 9.24 3.58 -3.08
C ILE A 382 10.75 3.56 -3.42
N ASP A 383 11.34 4.73 -3.61
CA ASP A 383 12.80 4.86 -3.76
C ASP A 383 13.51 4.45 -2.45
N SER A 384 14.49 3.54 -2.56
CA SER A 384 15.29 3.04 -1.43
C SER A 384 15.95 4.15 -0.60
N ALA A 385 16.25 5.30 -1.19
CA ALA A 385 16.79 6.46 -0.49
C ALA A 385 15.80 7.03 0.55
N HIS A 386 14.50 6.96 0.29
CA HIS A 386 13.46 7.40 1.24
C HIS A 386 13.20 6.31 2.28
N VAL A 387 13.21 5.03 1.89
CA VAL A 387 13.02 3.90 2.82
C VAL A 387 14.00 3.96 3.99
N ARG A 388 15.27 4.31 3.73
CA ARG A 388 16.33 4.44 4.75
C ARG A 388 16.12 5.58 5.77
N ARG A 389 15.10 6.43 5.59
CA ARG A 389 14.81 7.58 6.47
C ARG A 389 13.63 7.36 7.40
N PHE A 390 12.87 6.29 7.21
CA PHE A 390 11.91 5.87 8.21
C PHE A 390 12.65 5.29 9.42
N ASP A 391 12.17 5.62 10.62
CA ASP A 391 12.75 5.12 11.86
C ASP A 391 12.59 3.60 11.99
N LEU A 392 11.45 3.10 11.52
CA LEU A 392 11.11 1.68 11.48
C LEU A 392 10.41 1.35 10.17
N VAL A 393 10.82 0.24 9.56
CA VAL A 393 10.19 -0.34 8.37
C VAL A 393 9.73 -1.74 8.72
N VAL A 394 8.42 -1.99 8.65
CA VAL A 394 7.79 -3.24 9.11
C VAL A 394 7.04 -3.91 7.97
N HIS A 395 7.38 -5.17 7.72
CA HIS A 395 6.70 -6.00 6.74
C HIS A 395 5.45 -6.66 7.36
N CYS A 396 4.26 -6.22 6.95
CA CYS A 396 2.98 -6.79 7.34
C CYS A 396 2.67 -8.03 6.50
N ARG A 397 3.20 -9.17 6.95
CA ARG A 397 3.00 -10.50 6.35
C ARG A 397 1.59 -11.03 6.57
N ALA A 398 1.17 -11.96 5.71
CA ALA A 398 -0.08 -12.69 5.90
C ALA A 398 -0.06 -13.49 7.21
N PRO A 399 -1.17 -13.53 7.98
CA PRO A 399 -1.21 -14.20 9.28
C PRO A 399 -0.93 -15.69 9.21
N GLY A 400 -0.24 -16.22 10.24
CA GLY A 400 -0.09 -17.65 10.53
C GLY A 400 -1.44 -18.37 10.65
N ARG A 401 -1.48 -19.70 10.62
CA ARG A 401 -2.70 -20.51 10.79
C ARG A 401 -3.43 -20.14 12.09
N VAL A 402 -2.71 -20.11 13.22
CA VAL A 402 -3.28 -19.78 14.53
C VAL A 402 -3.83 -18.35 14.55
N ALA A 403 -3.12 -17.40 13.94
CA ALA A 403 -3.60 -16.03 13.81
C ALA A 403 -4.85 -15.94 12.91
N ARG A 404 -4.90 -16.67 11.79
CA ARG A 404 -6.08 -16.77 10.92
C ARG A 404 -7.28 -17.33 11.66
N GLU A 405 -7.12 -18.42 12.40
CA GLU A 405 -8.21 -19.03 13.19
C GLU A 405 -8.76 -18.03 14.22
N ARG A 406 -7.90 -17.27 14.91
CA ARG A 406 -8.32 -16.17 15.80
C ARG A 406 -9.08 -15.07 15.07
N ILE A 407 -8.60 -14.64 13.91
CA ILE A 407 -9.25 -13.61 13.08
C ILE A 407 -10.61 -14.09 12.55
N ILE A 408 -10.72 -15.35 12.14
CA ILE A 408 -11.99 -15.99 11.72
C ILE A 408 -12.99 -15.97 12.87
N ALA A 409 -12.56 -16.36 14.08
CA ALA A 409 -13.41 -16.36 15.27
C ALA A 409 -13.92 -14.97 15.70
N LYS A 410 -13.26 -13.89 15.27
CA LYS A 410 -13.73 -12.51 15.48
C LYS A 410 -14.78 -12.06 14.47
N HIS A 411 -14.75 -12.62 13.26
CA HIS A 411 -15.66 -12.26 12.19
C HIS A 411 -16.92 -13.13 12.14
N PHE A 412 -16.83 -14.38 12.60
CA PHE A 412 -17.94 -15.31 12.72
C PHE A 412 -18.26 -15.57 14.19
N ARG A 413 -19.52 -15.45 14.60
CA ARG A 413 -19.90 -15.77 15.97
C ARG A 413 -19.75 -17.28 16.22
N ARG A 414 -19.54 -17.66 17.48
CA ARG A 414 -19.44 -19.08 17.86
C ARG A 414 -20.67 -19.86 17.39
N GLY A 415 -20.45 -20.92 16.63
CA GLY A 415 -21.51 -21.75 16.06
C GLY A 415 -22.09 -21.27 14.72
N GLU A 416 -21.66 -20.12 14.17
CA GLU A 416 -22.07 -19.71 12.83
C GLU A 416 -21.43 -20.57 11.73
N ILE A 417 -20.22 -21.06 11.96
CA ILE A 417 -19.51 -21.99 11.09
C ILE A 417 -18.95 -23.13 11.94
N SER A 418 -18.74 -24.31 11.36
CA SER A 418 -18.19 -25.45 12.11
C SER A 418 -16.70 -25.26 12.44
N GLU A 419 -16.22 -25.93 13.49
CA GLU A 419 -14.80 -25.96 13.84
C GLU A 419 -13.94 -26.58 12.72
N GLU A 420 -14.51 -27.52 11.96
CA GLU A 420 -13.87 -28.05 10.74
C GLU A 420 -13.71 -26.96 9.68
N CYS A 421 -14.73 -26.14 9.45
CA CYS A 421 -14.63 -25.01 8.53
C CYS A 421 -13.55 -24.02 8.98
N VAL A 422 -13.51 -23.66 10.27
CA VAL A 422 -12.47 -22.78 10.84
C VAL A 422 -11.08 -23.36 10.61
N ARG A 423 -10.84 -24.64 10.92
CA ARG A 423 -9.56 -25.31 10.71
C ARG A 423 -9.16 -25.34 9.24
N ARG A 424 -10.12 -25.63 8.33
CA ARG A 424 -9.87 -25.63 6.89
C ARG A 424 -9.47 -24.24 6.40
N LEU A 425 -10.21 -23.20 6.77
CA LEU A 425 -9.88 -21.82 6.42
C LEU A 425 -8.54 -21.36 7.00
N GLY A 426 -8.26 -21.72 8.26
CA GLY A 426 -6.97 -21.46 8.92
C GLY A 426 -5.79 -22.11 8.21
N GLY A 427 -6.00 -23.25 7.57
CA GLY A 427 -5.01 -23.96 6.76
C GLY A 427 -4.81 -23.40 5.35
N ILE A 428 -5.64 -22.47 4.88
CA ILE A 428 -5.51 -21.92 3.52
C ILE A 428 -4.33 -20.96 3.48
N ASP A 429 -3.39 -21.28 2.61
CA ASP A 429 -2.26 -20.42 2.34
C ASP A 429 -2.65 -19.18 1.53
N GLY A 430 -2.03 -18.03 1.82
CA GLY A 430 -2.39 -16.76 1.20
C GLY A 430 -3.74 -16.17 1.65
N LEU A 431 -4.48 -16.80 2.58
CA LEU A 431 -5.71 -16.23 3.11
C LEU A 431 -5.41 -15.03 4.02
N VAL A 432 -5.76 -13.83 3.57
CA VAL A 432 -5.55 -12.57 4.33
C VAL A 432 -6.80 -12.12 5.10
N PRO A 433 -6.66 -11.28 6.15
CA PRO A 433 -7.78 -10.78 6.94
C PRO A 433 -8.91 -10.14 6.13
N ALA A 434 -8.57 -9.41 5.05
CA ALA A 434 -9.58 -8.79 4.18
C ALA A 434 -10.52 -9.81 3.52
N HIS A 435 -10.03 -11.00 3.14
CA HIS A 435 -10.87 -12.06 2.58
C HIS A 435 -11.86 -12.59 3.62
N ILE A 436 -11.39 -12.83 4.84
CA ILE A 436 -12.21 -13.30 5.98
C ILE A 436 -13.31 -12.27 6.28
N ALA A 437 -12.93 -10.99 6.40
CA ALA A 437 -13.88 -9.90 6.68
C ALA A 437 -14.93 -9.74 5.58
N ARG A 438 -14.52 -9.84 4.31
CA ARG A 438 -15.42 -9.77 3.15
C ARG A 438 -16.44 -10.91 3.18
N VAL A 439 -15.98 -12.15 3.35
CA VAL A 439 -16.85 -13.33 3.35
C VAL A 439 -17.83 -13.28 4.53
N ALA A 440 -17.38 -12.92 5.72
CA ALA A 440 -18.27 -12.74 6.87
C ALA A 440 -19.32 -11.64 6.64
N ARG A 441 -18.98 -10.56 5.92
CA ARG A 441 -19.94 -9.51 5.54
C ARG A 441 -20.97 -10.01 4.53
N VAL A 442 -20.55 -10.81 3.55
CA VAL A 442 -21.47 -11.43 2.58
C VAL A 442 -22.39 -12.43 3.30
N MET A 443 -21.84 -13.28 4.18
CA MET A 443 -22.62 -14.26 4.92
C MET A 443 -23.66 -13.65 5.86
N ARG A 444 -23.42 -12.45 6.39
CA ARG A 444 -24.44 -11.72 7.17
C ARG A 444 -25.65 -11.28 6.34
N LYS A 445 -25.49 -11.11 5.03
CA LYS A 445 -26.57 -10.73 4.10
C LYS A 445 -27.21 -11.94 3.42
N MET A 446 -26.53 -13.09 3.39
CA MET A 446 -27.05 -14.32 2.80
C MET A 446 -27.78 -15.15 3.86
N GLY A 447 -29.02 -15.56 3.54
CA GLY A 447 -29.73 -16.56 4.32
C GLY A 447 -29.09 -17.94 4.15
N CYS A 448 -28.87 -18.65 5.26
CA CYS A 448 -28.50 -20.07 5.24
C CYS A 448 -29.37 -20.80 6.24
N SER A 449 -29.92 -21.95 5.84
CA SER A 449 -30.85 -22.73 6.65
C SER A 449 -30.15 -23.63 7.66
N SER A 450 -28.84 -23.85 7.49
CA SER A 450 -28.02 -24.66 8.41
C SER A 450 -26.55 -24.22 8.41
N VAL A 451 -25.82 -24.62 9.47
CA VAL A 451 -24.36 -24.40 9.60
C VAL A 451 -23.61 -25.12 8.47
N ALA A 452 -24.00 -26.35 8.13
CA ALA A 452 -23.39 -27.10 7.04
C ALA A 452 -23.55 -26.39 5.68
N GLN A 453 -24.72 -25.83 5.40
CA GLN A 453 -24.94 -25.04 4.18
C GLN A 453 -24.07 -23.79 4.19
N ARG A 454 -23.95 -23.10 5.34
CA ARG A 454 -23.13 -21.90 5.49
C ARG A 454 -21.64 -22.21 5.29
N ASP A 455 -21.12 -23.30 5.84
CA ASP A 455 -19.74 -23.74 5.65
C ASP A 455 -19.42 -23.95 4.16
N VAL A 456 -20.31 -24.62 3.43
CA VAL A 456 -20.18 -24.82 1.98
C VAL A 456 -20.11 -23.48 1.24
N GLN A 457 -20.97 -22.52 1.59
CA GLN A 457 -20.97 -21.21 0.94
C GLN A 457 -19.71 -20.40 1.27
N VAL A 458 -19.27 -20.39 2.53
CA VAL A 458 -18.05 -19.70 2.96
C VAL A 458 -16.84 -20.20 2.18
N LEU A 459 -16.67 -21.52 2.10
CA LEU A 459 -15.58 -22.14 1.35
C LEU A 459 -15.66 -21.79 -0.13
N ARG A 460 -16.85 -21.89 -0.75
CA ARG A 460 -17.03 -21.58 -2.18
C ARG A 460 -16.69 -20.13 -2.54
N ILE A 461 -17.07 -19.16 -1.71
CA ILE A 461 -16.76 -17.73 -1.95
C ILE A 461 -15.26 -17.48 -1.86
N ILE A 462 -14.61 -18.08 -0.87
CA ILE A 462 -13.15 -17.97 -0.69
C ILE A 462 -12.44 -18.63 -1.87
N GLU A 463 -12.85 -19.83 -2.28
CA GLU A 463 -12.29 -20.52 -3.44
C GLU A 463 -12.38 -19.67 -4.71
N GLY A 464 -13.54 -19.11 -5.00
CA GLY A 464 -13.75 -18.25 -6.16
C GLY A 464 -12.86 -17.02 -6.13
N THR A 465 -12.70 -16.39 -4.96
CA THR A 465 -11.83 -15.22 -4.78
C THR A 465 -10.36 -15.57 -5.00
N LEU A 466 -9.89 -16.64 -4.37
CA LEU A 466 -8.50 -17.09 -4.46
C LEU A 466 -8.15 -17.56 -5.86
N THR A 467 -9.05 -18.30 -6.51
CA THR A 467 -8.87 -18.76 -7.90
C THR A 467 -8.77 -17.57 -8.86
N ALA A 468 -9.61 -16.54 -8.70
CA ALA A 468 -9.55 -15.32 -9.51
C ALA A 468 -8.24 -14.54 -9.31
N MET A 469 -7.62 -14.65 -8.14
CA MET A 469 -6.31 -14.06 -7.82
C MET A 469 -5.13 -14.95 -8.24
N GLY A 470 -5.37 -16.09 -8.88
CA GLY A 470 -4.33 -17.01 -9.34
C GLY A 470 -3.94 -18.12 -8.36
N TYR A 471 -4.50 -18.15 -7.14
CA TYR A 471 -4.30 -19.22 -6.17
C TYR A 471 -5.17 -20.44 -6.53
N ARG A 472 -4.69 -21.26 -7.47
CA ARG A 472 -5.38 -22.49 -7.90
C ARG A 472 -5.27 -23.55 -6.81
N ASN A 473 -6.35 -24.30 -6.58
CA ASN A 473 -6.42 -25.42 -5.62
C ASN A 473 -6.16 -25.07 -4.15
N ALA A 474 -6.29 -23.81 -3.73
CA ALA A 474 -6.01 -23.37 -2.35
C ALA A 474 -6.83 -24.11 -1.26
N LEU A 475 -7.98 -24.69 -1.63
CA LEU A 475 -8.82 -25.49 -0.74
C LEU A 475 -8.61 -27.00 -0.81
N ARG A 476 -7.81 -27.49 -1.77
CA ARG A 476 -7.45 -28.91 -1.83
C ARG A 476 -6.40 -29.14 -0.76
N ALA A 477 -6.82 -29.72 0.36
CA ALA A 477 -5.86 -30.29 1.30
C ALA A 477 -5.04 -31.33 0.52
N PRO A 478 -3.70 -31.21 0.46
CA PRO A 478 -2.88 -32.28 -0.05
C PRO A 478 -3.05 -33.45 0.92
N SER A 479 -3.84 -34.42 0.50
CA SER A 479 -4.24 -35.56 1.32
C SER A 479 -3.31 -36.71 1.06
N LEU A 480 -2.92 -37.38 2.13
CA LEU A 480 -2.30 -38.69 2.05
C LEU A 480 -3.21 -39.59 1.18
N PRO A 481 -2.71 -40.21 0.10
CA PRO A 481 -3.52 -41.14 -0.68
C PRO A 481 -4.16 -42.18 0.23
N ALA A 482 -5.44 -42.48 0.06
CA ALA A 482 -6.18 -43.39 0.95
C ALA A 482 -5.54 -44.78 1.08
N HIS A 483 -4.75 -45.18 0.08
CA HIS A 483 -4.04 -46.46 -0.01
C HIS A 483 -2.54 -46.36 0.37
N TYR A 484 -2.06 -45.20 0.84
CA TYR A 484 -0.66 -45.09 1.25
C TYR A 484 -0.40 -45.91 2.52
N ASP A 485 0.64 -46.72 2.47
CA ASP A 485 1.08 -47.56 3.57
C ASP A 485 2.62 -47.59 3.56
N PRO A 486 3.29 -47.13 4.64
CA PRO A 486 4.74 -47.15 4.76
C PRO A 486 5.37 -48.52 4.51
N ALA A 487 4.65 -49.62 4.75
CA ALA A 487 5.15 -50.99 4.53
C ALA A 487 5.50 -51.27 3.06
N PHE A 488 4.92 -50.52 2.10
CA PHE A 488 5.22 -50.64 0.67
C PHE A 488 6.19 -49.58 0.17
N VAL A 489 6.87 -48.87 1.08
CA VAL A 489 8.01 -48.01 0.72
C VAL A 489 9.28 -48.86 0.77
N ASN A 490 10.00 -48.94 -0.34
CA ASN A 490 11.35 -49.51 -0.35
C ASN A 490 12.36 -48.37 -0.21
N THR A 491 12.99 -48.26 0.95
CA THR A 491 14.03 -47.25 1.19
C THR A 491 15.22 -47.82 1.95
N THR A 492 16.36 -47.16 1.85
CA THR A 492 17.59 -47.50 2.55
C THR A 492 17.57 -47.15 4.04
N ALA A 493 16.62 -46.31 4.48
CA ALA A 493 16.51 -45.84 5.85
C ALA A 493 15.42 -46.57 6.64
N ASP A 494 15.62 -46.74 7.95
CA ASP A 494 14.57 -47.18 8.86
C ASP A 494 13.61 -45.99 9.12
N LEU A 495 12.43 -46.05 8.51
CA LEU A 495 11.43 -44.99 8.59
C LEU A 495 10.86 -44.84 10.00
N ASP A 496 10.72 -45.93 10.76
CA ASP A 496 10.17 -45.90 12.11
C ASP A 496 11.18 -45.26 13.08
N ALA A 497 12.46 -45.63 12.96
CA ALA A 497 13.54 -44.98 13.71
C ALA A 497 13.66 -43.49 13.36
N LEU A 498 13.52 -43.13 12.07
CA LEU A 498 13.52 -41.74 11.63
C LEU A 498 12.37 -40.96 12.26
N VAL A 499 11.14 -41.46 12.17
CA VAL A 499 9.95 -40.83 12.78
C VAL A 499 10.14 -40.65 14.29
N ALA A 500 10.65 -41.67 14.98
CA ALA A 500 10.94 -41.60 16.41
C ALA A 500 12.01 -40.54 16.74
N GLY A 501 13.03 -40.40 15.89
CA GLY A 501 14.04 -39.35 15.98
C GLY A 501 13.44 -37.95 15.80
N LEU A 502 12.63 -37.76 14.75
CA LEU A 502 11.96 -36.50 14.44
C LEU A 502 11.01 -36.06 15.55
N ARG A 503 10.31 -36.99 16.21
CA ARG A 503 9.49 -36.67 17.39
C ARG A 503 10.29 -36.06 18.54
N ARG A 504 11.57 -36.44 18.68
CA ARG A 504 12.45 -35.92 19.75
C ARG A 504 13.14 -34.62 19.37
N SER A 505 13.68 -34.53 18.15
CA SER A 505 14.45 -33.36 17.72
C SER A 505 13.56 -32.21 17.23
N ASN A 506 12.38 -32.52 16.69
CA ASN A 506 11.46 -31.57 16.05
C ASN A 506 12.05 -30.77 14.87
N SER A 507 13.27 -31.11 14.44
CA SER A 507 14.02 -30.47 13.36
C SER A 507 14.86 -31.52 12.63
N ALA A 508 14.86 -31.44 11.29
CA ALA A 508 15.69 -32.22 10.39
C ALA A 508 15.55 -31.74 8.94
N ARG A 509 16.59 -31.98 8.13
CA ARG A 509 16.63 -31.73 6.69
C ARG A 509 16.71 -33.06 5.95
N LEU A 510 15.62 -33.44 5.30
CA LEU A 510 15.47 -34.71 4.59
C LEU A 510 15.55 -34.48 3.08
N CYS A 511 16.40 -35.23 2.39
CA CYS A 511 16.39 -35.34 0.93
C CYS A 511 15.82 -36.71 0.55
N LEU A 512 14.64 -36.74 -0.05
CA LEU A 512 13.98 -37.93 -0.57
C LEU A 512 14.26 -38.02 -2.07
N TYR A 513 14.92 -39.08 -2.52
CA TYR A 513 15.30 -39.22 -3.92
C TYR A 513 15.03 -40.61 -4.46
N GLY A 514 14.72 -40.71 -5.75
CA GLY A 514 14.46 -41.99 -6.42
C GLY A 514 13.40 -41.89 -7.50
N PRO A 515 13.00 -43.01 -8.13
CA PRO A 515 12.04 -43.01 -9.23
C PRO A 515 10.70 -42.33 -8.87
N PRO A 516 9.99 -41.73 -9.85
CA PRO A 516 8.65 -41.19 -9.63
C PRO A 516 7.68 -42.31 -9.20
N GLY A 517 6.66 -41.97 -8.39
CA GLY A 517 5.66 -42.95 -7.95
C GLY A 517 6.05 -43.82 -6.74
N THR A 518 7.26 -43.67 -6.19
CA THR A 518 7.75 -44.41 -5.01
C THR A 518 7.20 -43.93 -3.67
N GLY A 519 6.42 -42.84 -3.64
CA GLY A 519 5.75 -42.35 -2.43
C GLY A 519 6.51 -41.29 -1.64
N LYS A 520 7.49 -40.58 -2.23
CA LYS A 520 8.27 -39.50 -1.60
C LYS A 520 7.38 -38.39 -1.00
N THR A 521 6.55 -37.74 -1.81
CA THR A 521 5.63 -36.68 -1.36
C THR A 521 4.60 -37.23 -0.37
N ALA A 522 4.12 -38.47 -0.57
CA ALA A 522 3.19 -39.12 0.34
C ALA A 522 3.79 -39.39 1.73
N PHE A 523 5.08 -39.72 1.80
CA PHE A 523 5.80 -39.86 3.07
C PHE A 523 5.84 -38.54 3.86
N ALA A 524 6.03 -37.40 3.18
CA ALA A 524 6.00 -36.10 3.86
C ALA A 524 4.62 -35.80 4.49
N HIS A 525 3.52 -36.15 3.81
CA HIS A 525 2.18 -36.08 4.39
C HIS A 525 1.98 -37.06 5.54
N HIS A 526 2.56 -38.26 5.45
CA HIS A 526 2.53 -39.25 6.52
C HIS A 526 3.26 -38.72 7.76
N LEU A 527 4.43 -38.10 7.60
CA LEU A 527 5.15 -37.42 8.69
C LEU A 527 4.26 -36.37 9.35
N GLY A 528 3.59 -35.51 8.57
CA GLY A 528 2.66 -34.53 9.13
C GLY A 528 1.58 -35.16 10.00
N ARG A 529 0.98 -36.26 9.54
CA ARG A 529 -0.06 -36.98 10.30
C ARG A 529 0.48 -37.60 11.59
N VAL A 530 1.66 -38.23 11.53
CA VAL A 530 2.23 -38.99 12.65
C VAL A 530 2.91 -38.10 13.69
N LEU A 531 3.34 -36.90 13.28
CA LEU A 531 3.94 -35.87 14.12
C LEU A 531 2.92 -34.81 14.57
N ASP A 532 1.67 -34.90 14.13
CA ASP A 532 0.61 -33.90 14.33
C ASP A 532 1.03 -32.48 13.92
N LYS A 533 1.64 -32.38 12.73
CA LYS A 533 2.13 -31.13 12.15
C LYS A 533 1.43 -30.80 10.83
N PRO A 534 1.15 -29.51 10.58
CA PRO A 534 0.77 -29.06 9.24
C PRO A 534 1.88 -29.38 8.23
N VAL A 535 1.51 -29.59 6.96
CA VAL A 535 2.48 -29.82 5.88
C VAL A 535 2.30 -28.74 4.84
N LEU A 536 3.32 -27.90 4.67
CA LEU A 536 3.38 -26.86 3.65
C LEU A 536 4.13 -27.40 2.44
N VAL A 537 3.40 -27.73 1.37
CA VAL A 537 4.00 -28.22 0.12
C VAL A 537 4.15 -27.05 -0.85
N ARG A 538 5.34 -26.90 -1.42
CA ARG A 538 5.67 -26.01 -2.52
C ARG A 538 6.30 -26.81 -3.64
N ARG A 539 5.78 -26.66 -4.85
CA ARG A 539 6.50 -27.18 -6.01
C ARG A 539 7.62 -26.22 -6.34
N ALA A 540 8.74 -26.76 -6.80
CA ALA A 540 9.82 -25.97 -7.36
C ALA A 540 9.30 -24.87 -8.32
N SER A 541 8.48 -25.24 -9.31
CA SER A 541 7.95 -24.27 -10.29
C SER A 541 7.17 -23.10 -9.68
N GLU A 542 6.60 -23.25 -8.48
CA GLU A 542 5.86 -22.18 -7.78
C GLU A 542 6.77 -21.16 -7.10
N LEU A 543 8.03 -21.54 -6.85
CA LEU A 543 9.02 -20.67 -6.23
C LEU A 543 9.85 -19.89 -7.27
N LEU A 544 9.76 -20.25 -8.56
CA LEU A 544 10.48 -19.57 -9.64
C LEU A 544 9.76 -18.28 -10.06
N SER A 545 10.51 -17.17 -10.12
CA SER A 545 10.04 -15.89 -10.63
C SER A 545 10.89 -15.42 -11.82
N SER A 546 10.26 -14.77 -12.80
CA SER A 546 10.95 -14.12 -13.93
C SER A 546 11.64 -12.80 -13.55
N TRP A 547 11.43 -12.32 -12.33
CA TRP A 547 12.00 -11.07 -11.82
C TRP A 547 13.25 -11.34 -10.99
N VAL A 548 14.32 -10.55 -11.22
CA VAL A 548 15.57 -10.65 -10.45
C VAL A 548 15.28 -10.43 -8.96
N GLY A 549 15.69 -11.37 -8.09
CA GLY A 549 15.43 -11.33 -6.65
C GLY A 549 14.06 -11.87 -6.21
N GLY A 550 13.15 -12.12 -7.16
CA GLY A 550 11.79 -12.58 -6.86
C GLY A 550 11.75 -14.02 -6.35
N THR A 551 12.58 -14.90 -6.90
CA THR A 551 12.68 -16.30 -6.47
C THR A 551 13.23 -16.39 -5.05
N GLU A 552 14.27 -15.63 -4.73
CA GLU A 552 14.87 -15.57 -3.40
C GLU A 552 13.84 -15.13 -2.34
N ALA A 553 13.02 -14.13 -2.66
CA ALA A 553 11.94 -13.68 -1.79
C ALA A 553 10.88 -14.78 -1.55
N LEU A 554 10.50 -15.53 -2.59
CA LEU A 554 9.54 -16.64 -2.48
C LEU A 554 10.08 -17.80 -1.64
N ILE A 555 11.37 -18.12 -1.78
CA ILE A 555 12.04 -19.15 -0.96
C ILE A 555 12.04 -18.71 0.51
N ALA A 556 12.52 -17.51 0.81
CA ALA A 556 12.55 -16.98 2.18
C ALA A 556 11.14 -16.92 2.80
N GLU A 557 10.13 -16.52 2.01
CA GLU A 557 8.73 -16.53 2.44
C GLU A 557 8.23 -17.95 2.77
N ALA A 558 8.55 -18.96 1.96
CA ALA A 558 8.13 -20.33 2.20
C ALA A 558 8.69 -20.91 3.51
N PHE A 559 9.98 -20.68 3.80
CA PHE A 559 10.62 -21.11 5.05
C PHE A 559 10.05 -20.38 6.26
N GLN A 560 9.92 -19.06 6.17
CA GLN A 560 9.31 -18.26 7.23
C GLN A 560 7.87 -18.71 7.50
N ARG A 561 7.09 -18.97 6.44
CA ARG A 561 5.71 -19.44 6.54
C ARG A 561 5.62 -20.78 7.27
N ALA A 562 6.49 -21.72 6.93
CA ALA A 562 6.55 -23.00 7.61
C ALA A 562 6.90 -22.83 9.10
N ASN A 563 7.81 -21.90 9.42
CA ASN A 563 8.17 -21.59 10.80
C ASN A 563 6.98 -20.99 11.58
N ASP A 564 6.31 -19.99 11.00
CA ASP A 564 5.14 -19.32 11.62
C ASP A 564 3.98 -20.30 11.88
N ASP A 565 3.81 -21.29 11.00
CA ASP A 565 2.76 -22.31 11.10
C ASP A 565 3.21 -23.57 11.88
N GLY A 566 4.49 -23.65 12.30
CA GLY A 566 5.07 -24.85 12.91
C GLY A 566 5.04 -26.09 12.00
N ALA A 567 4.99 -25.87 10.68
CA ALA A 567 4.72 -26.85 9.66
C ALA A 567 5.99 -27.59 9.20
N ILE A 568 5.79 -28.78 8.62
CA ILE A 568 6.78 -29.46 7.80
C ILE A 568 6.81 -28.76 6.44
N LEU A 569 7.95 -28.19 6.04
CA LEU A 569 8.12 -27.61 4.71
C LEU A 569 8.54 -28.70 3.72
N VAL A 570 7.80 -28.85 2.63
CA VAL A 570 8.10 -29.78 1.55
C VAL A 570 8.33 -28.99 0.27
N ILE A 571 9.53 -29.09 -0.30
CA ILE A 571 9.79 -28.66 -1.67
C ILE A 571 9.77 -29.89 -2.57
N ASP A 572 8.69 -30.01 -3.35
CA ASP A 572 8.53 -31.10 -4.30
C ASP A 572 9.14 -30.73 -5.66
N GLU A 573 9.64 -31.72 -6.39
CA GLU A 573 10.35 -31.54 -7.67
C GLU A 573 11.52 -30.55 -7.55
N ALA A 574 12.28 -30.64 -6.45
CA ALA A 574 13.40 -29.76 -6.15
C ALA A 574 14.58 -29.87 -7.14
N ASP A 575 14.51 -30.80 -8.10
CA ASP A 575 15.47 -30.96 -9.19
C ASP A 575 15.57 -29.71 -10.08
N GLY A 576 14.54 -28.85 -10.12
CA GLY A 576 14.63 -27.54 -10.78
C GLY A 576 15.52 -26.52 -10.05
N PHE A 577 15.68 -26.63 -8.73
CA PHE A 577 16.44 -25.68 -7.89
C PHE A 577 17.84 -26.15 -7.58
N LEU A 578 18.02 -27.46 -7.48
CA LEU A 578 19.23 -28.05 -6.92
C LEU A 578 20.19 -28.55 -8.00
N ARG A 579 20.01 -28.18 -9.28
CA ARG A 579 20.91 -28.59 -10.36
C ARG A 579 22.34 -28.12 -10.11
N ASP A 580 23.28 -28.90 -10.61
CA ASP A 580 24.71 -28.60 -10.55
C ASP A 580 25.00 -27.18 -11.08
N ARG A 581 25.57 -26.36 -10.20
CA ARG A 581 25.94 -24.95 -10.45
C ARG A 581 26.95 -24.82 -11.59
N THR A 582 27.70 -25.87 -11.89
CA THR A 582 28.69 -25.88 -12.98
C THR A 582 28.05 -25.93 -14.37
N ALA A 583 26.81 -26.39 -14.46
CA ALA A 583 26.01 -26.38 -15.70
C ALA A 583 25.12 -25.14 -15.84
N ALA A 584 25.14 -24.23 -14.84
CA ALA A 584 24.32 -23.02 -14.84
C ALA A 584 24.82 -22.04 -15.91
N GLN A 585 23.93 -21.61 -16.81
CA GLN A 585 24.29 -20.64 -17.86
C GLN A 585 24.11 -19.19 -17.41
N GLN A 586 23.41 -18.97 -16.30
CA GLN A 586 23.02 -17.64 -15.84
C GLN A 586 23.34 -17.45 -14.36
N SER A 587 23.79 -16.25 -13.98
CA SER A 587 24.20 -15.92 -12.61
C SER A 587 23.05 -16.02 -11.59
N TRP A 588 21.80 -15.82 -12.03
CA TRP A 588 20.62 -15.89 -11.16
C TRP A 588 20.29 -17.32 -10.71
N GLU A 589 20.69 -18.35 -11.45
CA GLU A 589 20.47 -19.75 -11.03
C GLU A 589 21.29 -20.07 -9.77
N VAL A 590 22.50 -19.50 -9.67
CA VAL A 590 23.41 -19.69 -8.53
C VAL A 590 22.91 -18.97 -7.26
N THR A 591 22.31 -17.78 -7.39
CA THR A 591 21.81 -17.00 -6.24
C THR A 591 20.62 -17.69 -5.58
N GLN A 592 19.73 -18.29 -6.38
CA GLN A 592 18.56 -19.02 -5.89
C GLN A 592 18.95 -20.26 -5.07
N VAL A 593 19.94 -21.04 -5.54
CA VAL A 593 20.45 -22.19 -4.78
C VAL A 593 21.06 -21.72 -3.46
N ASN A 594 21.85 -20.64 -3.46
CA ASN A 594 22.47 -20.11 -2.24
C ASN A 594 21.43 -19.66 -1.22
N GLU A 595 20.37 -19.00 -1.65
CA GLU A 595 19.27 -18.60 -0.75
C GLU A 595 18.59 -19.82 -0.14
N LEU A 596 18.25 -20.84 -0.95
CA LEU A 596 17.67 -22.09 -0.46
C LEU A 596 18.56 -22.75 0.61
N LEU A 597 19.86 -22.85 0.36
CA LEU A 597 20.80 -23.44 1.32
C LEU A 597 20.92 -22.61 2.62
N THR A 598 20.90 -21.28 2.50
CA THR A 598 20.93 -20.37 3.65
C THR A 598 19.68 -20.52 4.51
N GLN A 599 18.50 -20.56 3.87
CA GLN A 599 17.24 -20.78 4.56
C GLN A 599 17.14 -22.17 5.19
N MET A 600 17.64 -23.22 4.51
CA MET A 600 17.73 -24.55 5.09
C MET A 600 18.57 -24.55 6.37
N GLU A 601 19.74 -23.92 6.37
CA GLU A 601 20.64 -23.86 7.54
C GLU A 601 20.02 -23.13 8.74
N SER A 602 19.25 -22.06 8.50
CA SER A 602 18.60 -21.27 9.55
C SER A 602 17.23 -21.80 10.00
N PHE A 603 16.68 -22.80 9.32
CA PHE A 603 15.34 -23.30 9.60
C PHE A 603 15.30 -24.28 10.79
N ASP A 604 14.67 -23.83 11.87
CA ASP A 604 14.43 -24.62 13.09
C ASP A 604 13.17 -25.49 12.98
N GLY A 605 13.09 -26.31 11.92
CA GLY A 605 11.93 -27.17 11.65
C GLY A 605 12.27 -28.40 10.81
N ILE A 606 11.23 -29.10 10.34
CA ILE A 606 11.40 -30.27 9.47
C ILE A 606 11.26 -29.83 8.02
N PHE A 607 12.36 -29.91 7.28
CA PHE A 607 12.43 -29.62 5.86
C PHE A 607 12.56 -30.92 5.06
N VAL A 608 11.78 -31.04 3.98
CA VAL A 608 11.79 -32.19 3.09
C VAL A 608 11.93 -31.71 1.65
N ALA A 609 13.01 -32.10 0.97
CA ALA A 609 13.16 -31.92 -0.46
C ALA A 609 12.91 -33.26 -1.18
N SER A 610 12.06 -33.26 -2.20
CA SER A 610 11.80 -34.42 -3.06
C SER A 610 12.40 -34.19 -4.44
N THR A 611 13.17 -35.16 -4.94
CA THR A 611 13.83 -35.09 -6.25
C THR A 611 13.80 -36.45 -6.96
N ASN A 612 13.69 -36.42 -8.28
CA ASN A 612 13.83 -37.62 -9.12
C ASN A 612 15.26 -37.79 -9.66
N LEU A 613 16.13 -36.79 -9.51
CA LEU A 613 17.45 -36.72 -10.14
C LEU A 613 18.52 -36.42 -9.08
N ILE A 614 18.97 -37.43 -8.35
CA ILE A 614 20.04 -37.22 -7.35
C ILE A 614 21.41 -36.95 -7.99
N ASP A 615 21.68 -37.54 -9.15
CA ASP A 615 22.99 -37.48 -9.80
C ASP A 615 23.31 -36.08 -10.34
N THR A 616 22.29 -35.25 -10.52
CA THR A 616 22.45 -33.86 -10.99
C THR A 616 22.40 -32.83 -9.85
N LEU A 617 22.35 -33.26 -8.59
CA LEU A 617 22.27 -32.35 -7.45
C LEU A 617 23.62 -31.72 -7.13
N ASP A 618 23.60 -30.43 -6.78
CA ASP A 618 24.76 -29.71 -6.29
C ASP A 618 25.38 -30.38 -5.04
N ALA A 619 26.70 -30.59 -5.08
CA ALA A 619 27.43 -31.24 -4.00
C ALA A 619 27.36 -30.45 -2.68
N ALA A 620 27.23 -29.12 -2.75
CA ALA A 620 27.11 -28.28 -1.57
C ALA A 620 25.71 -28.41 -0.94
N ALA A 621 24.65 -28.60 -1.73
CA ALA A 621 23.32 -28.92 -1.23
C ALA A 621 23.28 -30.28 -0.53
N LEU A 622 23.91 -31.31 -1.11
CA LEU A 622 23.98 -32.65 -0.52
C LEU A 622 24.64 -32.65 0.87
N ARG A 623 25.58 -31.76 1.17
CA ARG A 623 26.24 -31.71 2.49
C ARG A 623 25.35 -31.14 3.60
N ARG A 624 24.27 -30.44 3.26
CA ARG A 624 23.38 -29.74 4.20
C ARG A 624 22.14 -30.54 4.59
N PHE A 625 21.88 -31.65 3.91
CA PHE A 625 20.83 -32.58 4.32
C PHE A 625 21.38 -33.53 5.39
N ASP A 626 20.67 -33.60 6.52
CA ASP A 626 20.98 -34.50 7.63
C ASP A 626 20.75 -35.96 7.22
N PHE A 627 19.68 -36.20 6.44
CA PHE A 627 19.32 -37.52 5.94
C PHE A 627 19.08 -37.51 4.43
N LYS A 628 19.60 -38.54 3.76
CA LYS A 628 19.42 -38.79 2.32
C LYS A 628 18.76 -40.15 2.18
N LEU A 629 17.48 -40.15 1.86
CA LEU A 629 16.68 -41.36 1.76
C LEU A 629 16.53 -41.74 0.29
N LYS A 630 17.19 -42.82 -0.11
CA LYS A 630 16.97 -43.44 -1.41
C LYS A 630 15.63 -44.19 -1.37
N TYR A 631 14.75 -43.88 -2.29
CA TYR A 631 13.55 -44.63 -2.60
C TYR A 631 13.83 -45.48 -3.84
N ASP A 632 13.48 -46.75 -3.77
CA ASP A 632 13.70 -47.71 -4.84
C ASP A 632 12.37 -48.39 -5.24
N TYR A 633 12.41 -49.18 -6.30
CA TYR A 633 11.28 -49.99 -6.74
C TYR A 633 10.87 -51.02 -5.68
N LEU A 634 9.61 -51.48 -5.72
CA LEU A 634 9.07 -52.43 -4.76
C LEU A 634 9.86 -53.75 -4.74
N ARG A 635 10.18 -54.24 -3.54
CA ARG A 635 10.79 -55.58 -3.35
C ARG A 635 9.82 -56.69 -3.80
N PRO A 636 10.30 -57.89 -4.19
CA PRO A 636 9.44 -59.02 -4.56
C PRO A 636 8.29 -59.28 -3.58
N GLU A 637 8.59 -59.24 -2.29
CA GLU A 637 7.63 -59.50 -1.21
C GLU A 637 6.60 -58.36 -1.12
N GLN A 638 7.05 -57.12 -1.24
CA GLN A 638 6.19 -55.93 -1.22
C GLN A 638 5.26 -55.89 -2.44
N ARG A 639 5.75 -56.26 -3.64
CA ARG A 639 4.94 -56.35 -4.87
C ARG A 639 3.77 -57.31 -4.68
N ARG A 640 4.06 -58.53 -4.22
CA ARG A 640 3.04 -59.56 -3.97
C ARG A 640 2.04 -59.12 -2.90
N ALA A 641 2.54 -58.61 -1.77
CA ALA A 641 1.69 -58.16 -0.67
C ALA A 641 0.78 -56.99 -1.08
N LEU A 642 1.29 -56.01 -1.83
CA LEU A 642 0.51 -54.88 -2.31
C LEU A 642 -0.59 -55.32 -3.29
N VAL A 643 -0.28 -56.18 -4.26
CA VAL A 643 -1.29 -56.70 -5.20
C VAL A 643 -2.37 -57.51 -4.47
N ARG A 644 -1.99 -58.36 -3.50
CA ARG A 644 -2.97 -59.09 -2.67
C ARG A 644 -3.87 -58.16 -1.88
N LYS A 645 -3.33 -57.06 -1.36
CA LYS A 645 -4.09 -56.09 -0.56
C LYS A 645 -5.17 -55.38 -1.36
N VAL A 646 -4.96 -55.18 -2.67
CA VAL A 646 -5.85 -54.34 -3.51
C VAL A 646 -6.68 -55.14 -4.50
N ALA A 647 -6.25 -56.35 -4.87
CA ALA A 647 -7.03 -57.23 -5.73
C ALA A 647 -8.07 -58.01 -4.93
N ILE A 648 -9.22 -58.24 -5.54
CA ILE A 648 -10.23 -59.15 -5.03
C ILE A 648 -9.73 -60.57 -5.32
N ASP A 649 -9.74 -61.44 -4.29
CA ASP A 649 -9.35 -62.83 -4.43
C ASP A 649 -10.25 -63.51 -5.48
N GLY A 650 -9.65 -63.80 -6.64
CA GLY A 650 -10.21 -64.72 -7.62
C GLY A 650 -9.65 -66.10 -7.32
N THR A 651 -10.49 -67.13 -7.44
CA THR A 651 -10.17 -68.56 -7.34
C THR A 651 -8.79 -68.89 -7.91
N ASP A 652 -8.10 -69.88 -7.34
CA ASP A 652 -6.80 -70.43 -7.81
C ASP A 652 -6.94 -71.00 -9.23
N SER A 653 -7.06 -70.10 -10.20
CA SER A 653 -7.11 -70.39 -11.63
C SER A 653 -5.68 -70.41 -12.17
N GLU A 654 -5.47 -71.17 -13.25
CA GLU A 654 -4.19 -71.19 -13.96
C GLU A 654 -3.75 -69.77 -14.38
N GLN A 655 -4.71 -68.90 -14.69
CA GLN A 655 -4.47 -67.49 -15.02
C GLN A 655 -3.94 -66.69 -13.82
N THR A 656 -4.47 -66.92 -12.62
CA THR A 656 -3.99 -66.30 -11.37
C THR A 656 -2.55 -66.71 -11.08
N VAL A 657 -2.21 -68.00 -11.25
CA VAL A 657 -0.85 -68.51 -11.04
C VAL A 657 0.13 -67.88 -12.04
N ARG A 658 -0.22 -67.83 -13.33
CA ARG A 658 0.60 -67.17 -14.36
C ARG A 658 0.77 -65.67 -14.07
N ALA A 659 -0.26 -64.99 -13.60
CA ALA A 659 -0.18 -63.59 -13.22
C ALA A 659 0.81 -63.36 -12.06
N TRP A 660 0.81 -64.20 -11.03
CA TRP A 660 1.82 -64.11 -9.96
C TRP A 660 3.25 -64.31 -10.47
N GLN A 661 3.47 -65.30 -11.35
CA GLN A 661 4.78 -65.53 -11.97
C GLN A 661 5.24 -64.35 -12.83
N THR A 662 4.32 -63.71 -13.56
CA THR A 662 4.61 -62.49 -14.31
C THR A 662 4.97 -61.34 -13.39
N LEU A 663 4.21 -61.12 -12.31
CA LEU A 663 4.46 -60.05 -11.34
C LEU A 663 5.87 -60.14 -10.74
N ASP A 664 6.35 -61.34 -10.43
CA ASP A 664 7.70 -61.54 -9.86
C ASP A 664 8.81 -61.03 -10.78
N ARG A 665 8.59 -61.06 -12.10
CA ARG A 665 9.53 -60.59 -13.12
C ARG A 665 9.50 -59.06 -13.33
N LEU A 666 8.47 -58.37 -12.84
CA LEU A 666 8.30 -56.92 -12.99
C LEU A 666 9.10 -56.13 -11.94
N THR A 667 10.38 -55.87 -12.21
CA THR A 667 11.32 -55.29 -11.25
C THR A 667 11.25 -53.77 -11.09
N MET A 668 10.56 -53.04 -11.97
CA MET A 668 10.49 -51.57 -11.98
C MET A 668 9.09 -51.07 -11.63
N LEU A 669 8.48 -51.71 -10.64
CA LEU A 669 7.16 -51.35 -10.13
C LEU A 669 7.26 -50.47 -8.89
N THR A 670 6.38 -49.47 -8.84
CA THR A 670 6.22 -48.53 -7.75
C THR A 670 4.78 -48.61 -7.21
N PRO A 671 4.52 -48.18 -5.97
CA PRO A 671 3.16 -48.01 -5.47
C PRO A 671 2.29 -47.13 -6.40
N GLY A 672 2.89 -46.12 -7.02
CA GLY A 672 2.24 -45.24 -7.99
C GLY A 672 1.70 -45.96 -9.23
N ASP A 673 2.43 -46.97 -9.74
CA ASP A 673 1.98 -47.78 -10.88
C ASP A 673 0.75 -48.62 -10.51
N VAL A 674 0.73 -49.18 -9.29
CA VAL A 674 -0.46 -49.90 -8.78
C VAL A 674 -1.64 -48.94 -8.63
N ALA A 675 -1.42 -47.74 -8.11
CA ALA A 675 -2.47 -46.73 -8.01
C ALA A 675 -2.98 -46.28 -9.40
N ASN A 676 -2.10 -46.19 -10.41
CA ASN A 676 -2.48 -45.95 -11.81
C ASN A 676 -3.37 -47.09 -12.34
N ALA A 677 -2.94 -48.34 -12.16
CA ALA A 677 -3.70 -49.50 -12.61
C ALA A 677 -5.08 -49.60 -11.95
N LEU A 678 -5.18 -49.31 -10.65
CA LEU A 678 -6.47 -49.25 -9.94
C LEU A 678 -7.40 -48.15 -10.49
N ARG A 679 -6.84 -46.97 -10.81
CA ARG A 679 -7.61 -45.90 -11.47
C ARG A 679 -8.09 -46.33 -12.86
N GLN A 680 -7.26 -47.02 -13.62
CA GLN A 680 -7.65 -47.55 -14.93
C GLN A 680 -8.81 -48.52 -14.78
N CYS A 681 -8.74 -49.49 -13.87
CA CYS A 681 -9.85 -50.42 -13.59
C CYS A 681 -11.14 -49.68 -13.20
N ALA A 682 -11.04 -48.64 -12.36
CA ALA A 682 -12.20 -47.85 -11.95
C ALA A 682 -12.83 -47.08 -13.13
N VAL A 683 -12.03 -46.55 -14.05
CA VAL A 683 -12.51 -45.83 -15.24
C VAL A 683 -13.08 -46.78 -16.29
N THR A 684 -12.48 -47.96 -16.46
CA THR A 684 -12.94 -48.96 -17.44
C THR A 684 -14.05 -49.87 -16.92
N GLY A 685 -14.38 -49.78 -15.63
CA GLY A 685 -15.34 -50.67 -14.98
C GLY A 685 -14.85 -52.12 -14.85
N GLN A 686 -13.55 -52.37 -15.03
CA GLN A 686 -12.98 -53.71 -14.91
C GLN A 686 -12.86 -54.13 -13.45
N ALA A 687 -13.14 -55.40 -13.17
CA ALA A 687 -12.92 -55.98 -11.85
C ALA A 687 -11.42 -55.96 -11.51
N VAL A 688 -11.10 -55.57 -10.28
CA VAL A 688 -9.72 -55.52 -9.78
C VAL A 688 -9.27 -56.93 -9.38
N THR A 689 -9.02 -57.80 -10.36
CA THR A 689 -8.49 -59.16 -10.13
C THR A 689 -6.97 -59.19 -10.31
N VAL A 690 -6.30 -60.21 -9.76
CA VAL A 690 -4.84 -60.36 -9.92
C VAL A 690 -4.41 -60.40 -11.39
N PRO A 691 -5.02 -61.22 -12.29
CA PRO A 691 -4.63 -61.22 -13.71
C PRO A 691 -4.79 -59.85 -14.38
N THR A 692 -5.91 -59.17 -14.14
CA THR A 692 -6.17 -57.84 -14.71
C THR A 692 -5.13 -56.83 -14.24
N LEU A 693 -4.86 -56.77 -12.93
CA LEU A 693 -3.93 -55.80 -12.38
C LEU A 693 -2.50 -56.05 -12.88
N VAL A 694 -2.05 -57.30 -12.91
CA VAL A 694 -0.71 -57.65 -13.40
C VAL A 694 -0.55 -57.31 -14.88
N ALA A 695 -1.57 -57.54 -15.71
CA ALA A 695 -1.53 -57.18 -17.13
C ALA A 695 -1.34 -55.66 -17.33
N LEU A 696 -2.05 -54.84 -16.55
CA LEU A 696 -1.89 -53.38 -16.58
C LEU A 696 -0.51 -52.94 -16.10
N LEU A 697 0.00 -53.54 -15.01
CA LEU A 697 1.34 -53.24 -14.49
C LEU A 697 2.45 -53.63 -15.48
N GLN A 698 2.28 -54.75 -16.18
CA GLN A 698 3.21 -55.17 -17.24
C GLN A 698 3.24 -54.17 -18.39
N ALA A 699 2.06 -53.69 -18.83
CA ALA A 699 1.96 -52.66 -19.85
C ALA A 699 2.60 -51.34 -19.41
N GLU A 700 2.36 -50.90 -18.18
CA GLU A 700 2.96 -49.68 -17.61
C GLU A 700 4.50 -49.77 -17.57
N GLN A 701 5.05 -50.89 -17.11
CA GLN A 701 6.51 -51.09 -17.06
C GLN A 701 7.15 -51.06 -18.46
N ALA A 702 6.47 -51.60 -19.48
CA ALA A 702 6.99 -51.64 -20.85
C ALA A 702 7.18 -50.25 -21.48
N ILE A 703 6.45 -49.24 -20.99
CA ILE A 703 6.51 -47.86 -21.50
C ILE A 703 7.67 -47.07 -20.85
N LYS A 704 8.16 -47.51 -19.68
CA LYS A 704 9.20 -46.77 -18.95
C LYS A 704 10.53 -46.75 -19.73
N PRO A 705 11.23 -45.60 -19.78
CA PRO A 705 12.48 -45.44 -20.54
C PRO A 705 13.60 -46.40 -20.09
N GLU A 706 13.67 -46.70 -18.79
CA GLU A 706 14.60 -47.67 -18.19
C GLU A 706 14.29 -49.13 -18.61
N GLY A 707 13.05 -49.41 -19.02
CA GLY A 707 12.62 -50.69 -19.59
C GLY A 707 13.01 -50.88 -21.06
N ARG A 708 13.09 -49.80 -21.83
CA ARG A 708 13.50 -49.83 -23.25
C ARG A 708 15.00 -50.07 -23.43
N GLN A 709 15.85 -49.60 -22.50
CA GLN A 709 17.31 -49.77 -22.61
C GLN A 709 17.78 -51.23 -22.47
N ARG A 710 16.96 -52.13 -21.91
CA ARG A 710 17.32 -53.55 -21.77
C ARG A 710 16.81 -54.48 -22.88
N SER A 711 16.04 -53.97 -23.85
CA SER A 711 15.50 -54.81 -24.95
C SER A 711 16.34 -54.84 -26.22
N ILE A 712 17.60 -54.37 -26.19
CA ILE A 712 18.56 -54.54 -27.29
C ILE A 712 19.64 -55.53 -26.82
N GLY A 713 19.27 -56.80 -26.79
CA GLY A 713 20.19 -57.93 -26.58
C GLY A 713 20.11 -58.84 -27.81
N PHE A 714 21.22 -58.92 -28.55
CA PHE A 714 21.42 -59.82 -29.68
C PHE A 714 21.01 -61.26 -29.34
N THR A 715 20.19 -61.88 -30.20
CA THR A 715 20.14 -63.33 -30.36
C THR A 715 21.43 -63.80 -31.02
N ALA A 716 22.11 -64.75 -30.39
CA ALA A 716 23.09 -65.61 -31.04
C ALA A 716 22.39 -66.65 -31.92
#